data_AF-A0A2H5T3C7-F1
#
_entry.id   AF-A0A2H5T3C7-F1
#
_cell.length_a   1.000
_cell.length_b   1.000
_cell.length_c   1.000
_cell.angle_alpha   90.00
_cell.angle_beta   90.00
_cell.angle_gamma   90.00
#
_symmetry.space_group_name_H-M   'P 1'
#
loop_
_entity.id
_entity.type
_entity.pdbx_description
1 polymer ?
#
loop_
_entity_poly.entity_id
_entity_poly.type
_entity_poly.pdbx_seq_one_letter_code
_entity_poly.pdbx_strand_id
1 'polypeptide(L)'
;MENISNDPTPNLNPTPIPILFITNNWNDQNCFHCGDKYVQTLVGAQKYCKKCLSRYIDDIADKPFNTSYLDVIIRMNSECSENGNKESLVSNIQEWCKYCSEISLFKQICFGDYCTGKFSECEKWCTLCNKYIHNNNQNKLEMCSNCYLISSGWIESTLIKRPIPILYLSWWDDHPNCIACDLKLKSTSSQSQKYCGHCYVNYIGCRYCLTTNIIFGFTDQSTCKKCDRILFNTIDFTCTSSGNSELDRFLYDLRFEFYNNLELDKIIDQIKKEGKLLDIYKLIRDKYVIVQPEPMMEWIPYSQIKDKVEIARGGFGTVYRAIWEDGPMRDRISSRKENEIVAIKGFEDSDHFLNEIKSSRYCYKFKHHLIRHYGFTKDPISETYMLVMKYASGGDLDFYLKNNFTDITWNKEKLYILWQISEGLENIHNSNFIHRDIHSNNILFDSNMSVAARYRWKIGDLGLSQPANTILLNNEIYGVIPYIAPEIFQGFAFSKESDVYSMGMIMWELTTGCKPFANIGHDHALIYQIIDGIRPAITEDTPECYANLMKRCWDADPKKRPSIKEVREILGSWYFRNRNIGQFNEAELKRTELIKSKKLGPKFIENRHSEAIYTSRSLQGYITKAYELDINNIPRPITSNIITSRKRKIEESADVENHDNSGKHIKINRNSSL
;
A
#
# COMPACT_ATOMS: atom_id res chain seq x y z
N MET A 1 -23.71 -13.25 35.52
CA MET A 1 -22.38 -12.84 35.01
C MET A 1 -22.10 -11.49 35.62
N GLU A 2 -21.34 -11.48 36.72
CA GLU A 2 -21.01 -10.26 37.44
C GLU A 2 -20.17 -9.34 36.55
N ASN A 3 -20.57 -8.06 36.49
CA ASN A 3 -19.79 -6.96 35.92
C ASN A 3 -18.45 -6.87 36.68
N ILE A 4 -17.44 -7.60 36.21
CA ILE A 4 -16.06 -7.34 36.61
C ILE A 4 -15.75 -5.93 36.09
N SER A 5 -15.48 -5.01 37.03
CA SER A 5 -15.09 -3.64 36.72
C SER A 5 -14.04 -3.60 35.61
N ASN A 6 -14.34 -2.88 34.53
CA ASN A 6 -13.45 -2.63 33.40
C ASN A 6 -12.41 -1.52 33.69
N ASP A 7 -12.23 -1.14 34.96
CA ASP A 7 -11.27 -0.10 35.36
C ASP A 7 -9.84 -0.56 35.04
N PRO A 8 -9.10 0.17 34.18
CA PRO A 8 -7.73 -0.21 33.82
C PRO A 8 -6.74 -0.15 35.00
N THR A 9 -7.04 0.62 36.06
CA THR A 9 -6.20 0.73 37.27
C THR A 9 -7.05 0.84 38.54
N PRO A 10 -7.66 -0.28 39.00
CA PRO A 10 -8.73 -0.28 40.02
C PRO A 10 -8.30 0.20 41.41
N ASN A 11 -7.00 0.21 41.70
CA ASN A 11 -6.44 0.64 43.00
C ASN A 11 -5.92 2.07 42.99
N LEU A 12 -6.21 2.84 41.93
CA LEU A 12 -5.80 4.23 41.81
C LEU A 12 -7.05 5.09 41.57
N ASN A 13 -7.06 6.31 42.08
CA ASN A 13 -8.15 7.26 41.79
C ASN A 13 -7.78 8.16 40.61
N PRO A 14 -8.76 8.60 39.79
CA PRO A 14 -8.55 9.73 38.90
C PRO A 14 -8.10 10.96 39.69
N THR A 15 -7.13 11.68 39.14
CA THR A 15 -6.70 12.95 39.72
C THR A 15 -7.80 14.01 39.59
N PRO A 16 -7.90 14.96 40.54
CA PRO A 16 -8.88 16.05 40.46
C PRO A 16 -8.50 17.11 39.39
N ILE A 17 -7.20 17.23 39.10
CA ILE A 17 -6.63 18.19 38.15
C ILE A 17 -5.73 17.46 37.14
N PRO A 18 -5.56 17.98 35.90
CA PRO A 18 -4.77 17.30 34.89
C PRO A 18 -3.27 17.26 35.24
N ILE A 19 -2.62 16.14 34.95
CA ILE A 19 -1.19 15.94 35.16
C ILE A 19 -0.39 16.55 34.01
N LEU A 20 0.15 17.75 34.23
CA LEU A 20 0.88 18.54 33.21
C LEU A 20 2.40 18.46 33.34
N PHE A 21 2.92 17.74 34.34
CA PHE A 21 4.36 17.61 34.55
C PHE A 21 5.01 16.45 33.79
N ILE A 22 4.23 15.58 33.12
CA ILE A 22 4.73 14.43 32.33
C ILE A 22 4.70 14.74 30.83
N THR A 23 5.72 14.31 30.08
CA THR A 23 5.72 14.40 28.61
C THR A 23 4.95 13.26 27.93
N ASN A 24 4.41 13.49 26.73
CA ASN A 24 3.85 12.43 25.86
C ASN A 24 4.87 11.88 24.85
N ASN A 25 6.04 12.51 24.77
CA ASN A 25 7.13 12.08 23.90
C ASN A 25 8.44 12.14 24.68
N TRP A 26 9.05 10.97 24.86
CA TRP A 26 10.31 10.83 25.58
C TRP A 26 11.45 11.69 25.00
N ASN A 27 11.39 12.08 23.72
CA ASN A 27 12.41 12.94 23.11
C ASN A 27 12.32 14.42 23.53
N ASP A 28 11.22 14.84 24.15
CA ASP A 28 11.01 16.25 24.53
C ASP A 28 12.02 16.69 25.60
N GLN A 29 12.60 17.87 25.42
CA GLN A 29 13.64 18.40 26.32
C GLN A 29 13.08 19.39 27.34
N ASN A 30 12.08 20.16 26.93
CA ASN A 30 11.49 21.23 27.73
C ASN A 30 10.03 20.92 28.03
N CYS A 31 9.60 21.27 29.25
CA CYS A 31 8.23 21.17 29.68
C CYS A 31 7.36 22.09 28.85
N PHE A 32 6.37 21.50 28.19
CA PHE A 32 5.44 22.25 27.37
C PHE A 32 4.65 23.31 28.17
N HIS A 33 4.42 23.08 29.47
CA HIS A 33 3.54 23.90 30.28
C HIS A 33 4.26 25.14 30.84
N CYS A 34 5.53 25.01 31.22
CA CYS A 34 6.27 26.10 31.85
C CYS A 34 7.58 26.48 31.16
N GLY A 35 8.00 25.76 30.12
CA GLY A 35 9.25 26.00 29.38
C GLY A 35 10.51 25.43 30.05
N ASP A 36 10.47 25.10 31.34
CA ASP A 36 11.62 24.58 32.08
C ASP A 36 12.04 23.20 31.55
N LYS A 37 13.33 22.87 31.61
CA LYS A 37 13.84 21.54 31.22
C LYS A 37 13.17 20.42 32.03
N TYR A 38 12.84 19.33 31.34
CA TYR A 38 12.46 18.10 32.01
C TYR A 38 13.67 17.53 32.79
N VAL A 39 13.41 17.00 33.97
CA VAL A 39 14.36 16.18 34.73
C VAL A 39 14.03 14.71 34.52
N GLN A 40 15.02 13.84 34.71
CA GLN A 40 14.87 12.39 34.56
C GLN A 40 14.75 11.73 35.93
N THR A 41 13.91 10.69 36.02
CA THR A 41 13.87 9.79 37.17
C THR A 41 15.14 8.95 37.27
N LEU A 42 15.43 8.45 38.48
CA LEU A 42 16.58 7.56 38.71
C LEU A 42 16.47 6.25 37.91
N VAL A 43 15.26 5.73 37.77
CA VAL A 43 14.96 4.47 37.06
C VAL A 43 14.25 4.76 35.76
N GLY A 44 14.74 4.16 34.67
CA GLY A 44 14.10 4.24 33.35
C GLY A 44 14.19 5.61 32.67
N ALA A 45 14.87 6.60 33.28
CA ALA A 45 15.08 7.94 32.73
C ALA A 45 13.76 8.61 32.26
N GLN A 46 12.68 8.40 33.00
CA GLN A 46 11.36 8.96 32.72
C GLN A 46 11.40 10.47 32.93
N LYS A 47 10.78 11.23 32.03
CA LYS A 47 10.86 12.69 32.04
C LYS A 47 9.68 13.32 32.77
N TYR A 48 9.99 14.17 33.75
CA TYR A 48 9.00 14.97 34.46
C TYR A 48 9.49 16.38 34.77
N CYS A 49 8.58 17.34 34.90
CA CYS A 49 8.91 18.74 35.17
C CYS A 49 8.80 19.01 36.68
N LYS A 50 9.93 19.27 37.33
CA LYS A 50 10.01 19.50 38.78
C LYS A 50 9.13 20.68 39.25
N LYS A 51 9.07 21.77 38.46
CA LYS A 51 8.26 22.95 38.77
C LYS A 51 6.76 22.68 38.64
N CYS A 52 6.34 22.02 37.58
CA CYS A 52 4.93 21.66 37.39
C CYS A 52 4.49 20.57 38.39
N LEU A 53 5.39 19.67 38.81
CA LEU A 53 5.10 18.68 39.85
C LEU A 53 4.84 19.36 41.21
N SER A 54 5.68 20.33 41.58
CA SER A 54 5.48 21.13 42.80
C SER A 54 4.10 21.79 42.81
N ARG A 55 3.74 22.48 41.72
CA ARG A 55 2.42 23.11 41.57
C ARG A 55 1.28 22.10 41.68
N TYR A 56 1.43 20.94 41.02
CA TYR A 56 0.42 19.89 41.09
C TYR A 56 0.21 19.39 42.53
N ILE A 57 1.28 19.24 43.32
CA ILE A 57 1.20 18.83 44.73
C ILE A 57 0.52 19.92 45.57
N ASP A 58 0.88 21.18 45.37
CA ASP A 58 0.25 22.33 46.05
C ASP A 58 -1.27 22.35 45.77
N ASP A 59 -1.67 22.11 44.52
CA ASP A 59 -3.08 22.12 44.09
C ASP A 59 -3.90 20.93 44.65
N ILE A 60 -3.25 19.85 45.09
CA ILE A 60 -3.93 18.68 45.70
C ILE A 60 -3.71 18.60 47.22
N ALA A 61 -3.05 19.58 47.84
CA ALA A 61 -2.70 19.55 49.27
C ALA A 61 -3.94 19.40 50.18
N ASP A 62 -5.07 19.99 49.80
CA ASP A 62 -6.34 19.93 50.56
C ASP A 62 -7.11 18.60 50.37
N LYS A 63 -6.57 17.64 49.61
CA LYS A 63 -7.19 16.32 49.38
C LYS A 63 -6.71 15.28 50.40
N PRO A 64 -7.51 14.22 50.68
CA PRO A 64 -7.16 13.24 51.69
C PRO A 64 -5.79 12.61 51.41
N PHE A 65 -4.90 12.69 52.41
CA PHE A 65 -3.47 12.32 52.30
C PHE A 65 -3.24 10.89 51.79
N ASN A 66 -4.15 9.95 52.05
CA ASN A 66 -4.02 8.55 51.63
C ASN A 66 -4.69 8.24 50.28
N THR A 67 -4.99 9.25 49.46
CA THR A 67 -5.59 9.02 48.14
C THR A 67 -4.51 8.66 47.13
N SER A 68 -4.47 7.39 46.71
CA SER A 68 -3.52 6.91 45.69
C SER A 68 -3.88 7.44 44.30
N TYR A 69 -3.42 8.65 43.99
CA TYR A 69 -3.56 9.28 42.67
C TYR A 69 -2.51 8.79 41.67
N LEU A 70 -1.29 8.55 42.16
CA LEU A 70 -0.14 8.18 41.35
C LEU A 70 0.57 6.99 42.00
N ASP A 71 0.94 6.00 41.19
CA ASP A 71 1.81 4.91 41.59
C ASP A 71 3.26 5.31 41.31
N VAL A 72 3.90 5.87 42.34
CA VAL A 72 5.23 6.47 42.29
C VAL A 72 6.12 5.85 43.36
N ILE A 73 7.42 5.81 43.12
CA ILE A 73 8.45 5.52 44.12
C ILE A 73 9.28 6.77 44.27
N ILE A 74 9.39 7.26 45.51
CA ILE A 74 10.12 8.48 45.87
C ILE A 74 11.23 8.09 46.83
N ARG A 75 12.44 8.56 46.53
CA ARG A 75 13.58 8.47 47.44
C ARG A 75 13.69 9.77 48.23
N MET A 76 13.69 9.66 49.55
CA MET A 76 13.91 10.79 50.45
C MET A 76 15.35 10.79 50.97
N ASN A 77 15.96 11.97 50.96
CA ASN A 77 17.24 12.19 51.61
C ASN A 77 17.06 12.36 53.13
N SER A 78 18.14 12.15 53.88
CA SER A 78 18.16 12.17 55.35
C SER A 78 17.72 13.49 55.99
N GLU A 79 17.67 14.59 55.23
CA GLU A 79 17.22 15.91 55.71
C GLU A 79 15.70 16.01 55.92
N CYS A 80 14.91 15.08 55.37
CA CYS A 80 13.45 15.07 55.47
C CYS A 80 12.86 13.76 56.02
N SER A 81 13.69 12.81 56.46
CA SER A 81 13.18 11.61 57.12
C SER A 81 12.94 11.89 58.60
N GLU A 82 11.73 11.60 59.10
CA GLU A 82 11.36 11.79 60.52
C GLU A 82 12.31 11.05 61.50
N ASN A 83 13.13 10.12 61.01
CA ASN A 83 14.05 9.30 61.79
C ASN A 83 15.56 9.56 61.53
N GLY A 84 15.92 10.60 60.78
CA GLY A 84 17.28 11.19 60.76
C GLY A 84 18.47 10.29 60.41
N ASN A 85 18.31 9.02 60.00
CA ASN A 85 19.46 8.12 59.82
C ASN A 85 19.37 7.04 58.73
N LYS A 86 18.33 6.98 57.89
CA LYS A 86 18.35 6.15 56.66
C LYS A 86 17.54 6.80 55.54
N GLU A 87 18.00 6.60 54.31
CA GLU A 87 17.19 6.85 53.10
C GLU A 87 15.90 6.04 53.20
N SER A 88 14.75 6.69 53.01
CA SER A 88 13.43 6.05 53.02
C SER A 88 12.81 6.10 51.62
N LEU A 89 12.14 5.01 51.26
CA LEU A 89 11.32 4.91 50.06
C LEU A 89 9.86 5.10 50.46
N VAL A 90 9.17 6.02 49.79
CA VAL A 90 7.74 6.28 49.99
C VAL A 90 7.01 6.23 48.66
N SER A 91 5.72 5.90 48.70
CA SER A 91 4.90 5.70 47.50
C SER A 91 3.78 6.73 47.32
N ASN A 92 3.61 7.64 48.26
CA ASN A 92 2.62 8.71 48.19
C ASN A 92 3.23 9.97 47.57
N ILE A 93 2.62 10.48 46.49
CA ILE A 93 3.10 11.69 45.83
C ILE A 93 3.03 12.95 46.71
N GLN A 94 2.12 13.01 47.68
CA GLN A 94 1.99 14.16 48.59
C GLN A 94 3.17 14.26 49.58
N GLU A 95 3.97 13.19 49.72
CA GLU A 95 5.19 13.18 50.52
C GLU A 95 6.41 13.72 49.76
N TRP A 96 6.28 14.01 48.46
CA TRP A 96 7.40 14.54 47.68
C TRP A 96 7.75 15.97 48.10
N CYS A 97 9.02 16.21 48.40
CA CYS A 97 9.55 17.55 48.63
C CYS A 97 10.55 17.96 47.54
N LYS A 98 10.37 19.18 47.02
CA LYS A 98 11.23 19.76 45.98
C LYS A 98 12.71 19.81 46.35
N TYR A 99 13.05 19.92 47.62
CA TYR A 99 14.42 20.13 48.08
C TYR A 99 15.15 18.86 48.51
N CYS A 100 14.42 17.88 49.07
CA CYS A 100 15.01 16.71 49.73
C CYS A 100 14.46 15.37 49.21
N SER A 101 13.67 15.37 48.13
CA SER A 101 13.13 14.15 47.52
C SER A 101 13.41 14.09 46.03
N GLU A 102 13.63 12.87 45.54
CA GLU A 102 13.78 12.56 44.12
C GLU A 102 12.76 11.50 43.70
N ILE A 103 12.17 11.66 42.53
CA ILE A 103 11.32 10.62 41.96
C ILE A 103 12.21 9.52 41.39
N SER A 104 12.13 8.34 42.00
CA SER A 104 12.83 7.16 41.53
C SER A 104 12.15 6.55 40.31
N LEU A 105 10.83 6.43 40.33
CA LEU A 105 10.04 5.77 39.28
C LEU A 105 8.57 6.17 39.33
N PHE A 106 7.95 6.40 38.18
CA PHE A 106 6.49 6.36 37.99
C PHE A 106 6.09 5.01 37.38
N LYS A 107 5.35 4.17 38.10
CA LYS A 107 4.93 2.86 37.58
C LYS A 107 3.86 3.00 36.47
N GLN A 108 3.13 4.11 36.45
CA GLN A 108 2.12 4.44 35.41
C GLN A 108 2.69 5.01 34.10
N ILE A 109 4.01 5.21 33.97
CA ILE A 109 4.63 5.71 32.73
C ILE A 109 5.50 4.59 32.17
N CYS A 110 5.23 4.12 30.95
CA CYS A 110 5.99 3.02 30.37
C CYS A 110 6.93 3.50 29.26
N PHE A 111 8.20 3.09 29.36
CA PHE A 111 9.18 3.15 28.28
C PHE A 111 9.54 1.73 27.81
N GLY A 112 9.50 1.49 26.48
CA GLY A 112 9.68 0.17 25.85
C GLY A 112 11.12 -0.39 25.91
N ASP A 113 11.24 -1.72 25.74
CA ASP A 113 12.39 -2.64 25.53
C ASP A 113 13.81 -2.38 26.13
N TYR A 114 14.11 -1.21 26.68
CA TYR A 114 15.46 -0.75 27.07
C TYR A 114 15.58 -0.40 28.56
N CYS A 115 14.74 -0.95 29.43
CA CYS A 115 15.06 -0.98 30.87
C CYS A 115 16.22 -1.98 31.10
N THR A 116 17.43 -1.64 30.67
CA THR A 116 18.66 -2.26 31.14
C THR A 116 19.22 -1.38 32.26
N GLY A 117 18.77 -1.64 33.48
CA GLY A 117 19.40 -1.14 34.70
C GLY A 117 19.49 -2.30 35.68
N LYS A 118 20.67 -2.55 36.26
CA LYS A 118 20.78 -3.45 37.42
C LYS A 118 19.96 -2.82 38.54
N PHE A 119 18.84 -3.42 38.92
CA PHE A 119 17.99 -2.89 39.96
C PHE A 119 17.72 -3.95 41.04
N SER A 120 18.23 -3.69 42.25
CA SER A 120 18.00 -4.51 43.46
C SER A 120 16.73 -4.10 44.23
N GLU A 121 16.05 -3.04 43.80
CA GLU A 121 14.96 -2.35 44.52
C GLU A 121 13.58 -2.52 43.86
N CYS A 122 13.44 -3.34 42.82
CA CYS A 122 12.11 -3.69 42.30
C CYS A 122 11.38 -4.50 43.38
N GLU A 123 10.35 -3.90 43.96
CA GLU A 123 9.54 -4.57 44.97
C GLU A 123 8.99 -5.88 44.40
N LYS A 124 9.30 -6.99 45.07
CA LYS A 124 8.71 -8.30 44.74
C LYS A 124 7.19 -8.32 44.94
N TRP A 125 6.65 -7.28 45.56
CA TRP A 125 5.25 -7.12 45.93
C TRP A 125 4.73 -5.81 45.38
N CYS A 126 3.51 -5.82 44.84
CA CYS A 126 2.86 -4.62 44.36
C CYS A 126 2.39 -3.76 45.54
N THR A 127 2.83 -2.50 45.62
CA THR A 127 2.39 -1.51 46.61
C THR A 127 0.88 -1.24 46.62
N LEU A 128 0.20 -1.45 45.48
CA LEU A 128 -1.22 -1.16 45.34
C LEU A 128 -2.14 -2.31 45.82
N CYS A 129 -1.70 -3.56 45.73
CA CYS A 129 -2.54 -4.72 46.07
C CYS A 129 -1.87 -5.77 46.94
N ASN A 130 -0.61 -5.55 47.34
CA ASN A 130 0.21 -6.46 48.13
C ASN A 130 0.31 -7.89 47.54
N LYS A 131 0.18 -8.05 46.23
CA LYS A 131 0.41 -9.33 45.54
C LYS A 131 1.82 -9.41 44.97
N TYR A 132 2.36 -10.62 44.95
CA TYR A 132 3.68 -10.91 44.38
C TYR A 132 3.73 -10.63 42.87
N ILE A 133 4.83 -10.01 42.40
CA ILE A 133 5.11 -9.78 40.98
C ILE A 133 6.09 -10.87 40.51
N HIS A 134 5.67 -11.71 39.58
CA HIS A 134 6.42 -12.88 39.14
C HIS A 134 7.58 -12.51 38.20
N ASN A 135 8.69 -12.01 38.75
CA ASN A 135 9.84 -11.59 37.95
C ASN A 135 10.87 -12.72 37.74
N ASN A 136 10.88 -13.32 36.55
CA ASN A 136 11.87 -14.34 36.17
C ASN A 136 13.22 -13.76 35.73
N ASN A 137 13.30 -12.45 35.49
CA ASN A 137 14.51 -11.77 35.01
C ASN A 137 14.82 -10.56 35.89
N GLN A 138 15.89 -10.63 36.69
CA GLN A 138 16.31 -9.60 37.67
C GLN A 138 16.54 -8.18 37.11
N ASN A 139 16.37 -7.94 35.80
CA ASN A 139 16.67 -6.68 35.13
C ASN A 139 15.50 -6.07 34.33
N LYS A 140 14.26 -6.62 34.35
CA LYS A 140 13.12 -6.03 33.63
C LYS A 140 12.07 -5.49 34.63
N LEU A 141 11.58 -4.27 34.38
CA LEU A 141 10.44 -3.69 35.10
C LEU A 141 9.16 -4.38 34.65
N GLU A 142 8.41 -4.97 35.59
CA GLU A 142 7.13 -5.63 35.32
C GLU A 142 6.00 -4.90 36.07
N MET A 143 4.90 -4.65 35.36
CA MET A 143 3.70 -4.06 35.94
C MET A 143 2.84 -5.15 36.57
N CYS A 144 2.25 -4.88 37.74
CA CYS A 144 1.38 -5.84 38.41
C CYS A 144 0.11 -6.10 37.58
N SER A 145 -0.03 -7.30 37.04
CA SER A 145 -1.19 -7.71 36.22
C SER A 145 -2.55 -7.66 36.94
N ASN A 146 -2.54 -7.56 38.27
CA ASN A 146 -3.76 -7.36 39.06
C ASN A 146 -4.16 -5.88 39.22
N CYS A 147 -3.22 -4.95 39.02
CA CYS A 147 -3.45 -3.51 39.19
C CYS A 147 -3.43 -2.74 37.88
N TYR A 148 -2.90 -3.35 36.82
CA TYR A 148 -2.79 -2.78 35.49
C TYR A 148 -3.48 -3.71 34.51
N LEU A 149 -4.66 -3.32 34.06
CA LEU A 149 -5.50 -4.11 33.18
C LEU A 149 -5.55 -3.50 31.79
N ILE A 150 -5.10 -4.25 30.79
CA ILE A 150 -5.30 -3.89 29.39
C ILE A 150 -6.58 -4.52 28.87
N SER A 151 -7.26 -3.81 27.97
CA SER A 151 -8.43 -4.32 27.27
C SER A 151 -8.47 -3.79 25.84
N SER A 152 -9.25 -4.44 25.00
CA SER A 152 -9.53 -4.05 23.61
C SER A 152 -11.01 -3.74 23.45
N GLY A 153 -11.35 -3.16 22.32
CA GLY A 153 -12.73 -2.97 21.89
C GLY A 153 -12.79 -2.41 20.48
N TRP A 154 -13.96 -1.88 20.16
CA TRP A 154 -14.26 -1.29 18.86
C TRP A 154 -14.84 0.11 19.06
N ILE A 155 -14.45 1.05 18.20
CA ILE A 155 -14.99 2.42 18.17
C ILE A 155 -15.39 2.78 16.75
N GLU A 156 -16.38 3.64 16.55
CA GLU A 156 -16.79 4.04 15.20
C GLU A 156 -15.74 4.96 14.54
N SER A 157 -15.38 4.63 13.30
CA SER A 157 -14.53 5.47 12.48
C SER A 157 -15.27 6.65 11.90
N THR A 158 -14.70 7.84 11.99
CA THR A 158 -15.33 9.05 11.43
C THR A 158 -15.14 9.16 9.92
N LEU A 159 -14.07 8.56 9.38
CA LEU A 159 -13.77 8.54 7.94
C LEU A 159 -14.66 7.53 7.18
N ILE A 160 -14.72 6.28 7.65
CA ILE A 160 -15.39 5.20 6.90
C ILE A 160 -16.72 4.72 7.50
N LYS A 161 -17.12 5.25 8.66
CA LYS A 161 -18.36 4.87 9.37
C LYS A 161 -18.46 3.36 9.63
N ARG A 162 -17.33 2.75 10.02
CA ARG A 162 -17.23 1.34 10.42
C ARG A 162 -16.54 1.20 11.78
N PRO A 163 -16.81 0.13 12.54
CA PRO A 163 -16.09 -0.16 13.77
C PRO A 163 -14.59 -0.39 13.48
N ILE A 164 -13.71 0.25 14.26
CA ILE A 164 -12.25 0.12 14.20
C ILE A 164 -11.68 -0.33 15.53
N PRO A 165 -10.57 -1.08 15.55
CA PRO A 165 -10.00 -1.59 16.79
C PRO A 165 -9.43 -0.46 17.67
N ILE A 166 -9.65 -0.58 18.97
CA ILE A 166 -9.06 0.28 20.01
C ILE A 166 -8.47 -0.59 21.11
N LEU A 167 -7.25 -0.24 21.53
CA LEU A 167 -6.51 -0.84 22.63
C LEU A 167 -6.44 0.16 23.78
N TYR A 168 -6.89 -0.25 24.95
CA TYR A 168 -6.88 0.53 26.18
C TYR A 168 -5.69 0.10 27.03
N LEU A 169 -4.69 0.98 27.14
CA LEU A 169 -3.53 0.81 28.02
C LEU A 169 -3.82 1.45 29.38
N SER A 170 -3.43 0.74 30.44
CA SER A 170 -3.53 1.17 31.83
C SER A 170 -2.39 2.10 32.27
N TRP A 171 -1.55 2.54 31.33
CA TRP A 171 -0.42 3.43 31.56
C TRP A 171 -0.35 4.53 30.50
N TRP A 172 0.45 5.54 30.81
CA TRP A 172 0.80 6.64 29.94
C TRP A 172 1.93 6.19 29.00
N ASP A 173 1.64 6.15 27.71
CA ASP A 173 2.59 5.79 26.67
C ASP A 173 3.36 7.05 26.25
N ASP A 174 4.64 7.14 26.63
CA ASP A 174 5.54 8.21 26.17
C ASP A 174 6.51 7.75 25.07
N HIS A 175 6.30 6.54 24.54
CA HIS A 175 7.17 5.93 23.54
C HIS A 175 7.18 6.76 22.25
N PRO A 176 8.36 7.05 21.66
CA PRO A 176 8.44 7.96 20.52
C PRO A 176 8.03 7.32 19.19
N ASN A 177 7.86 6.00 19.14
CA ASN A 177 7.68 5.23 17.92
C ASN A 177 6.32 4.53 17.88
N CYS A 178 5.82 4.30 16.67
CA CYS A 178 4.57 3.60 16.43
C CYS A 178 4.66 2.12 16.85
N ILE A 179 3.63 1.63 17.54
CA ILE A 179 3.51 0.25 18.00
C ILE A 179 3.45 -0.75 16.84
N ALA A 180 3.00 -0.30 15.67
CA ALA A 180 2.84 -1.13 14.48
C ALA A 180 4.10 -1.15 13.61
N CYS A 181 4.58 0.01 13.14
CA CYS A 181 5.69 0.12 12.18
C CYS A 181 7.02 0.64 12.75
N ASP A 182 7.08 0.96 14.04
CA ASP A 182 8.26 1.53 14.71
C ASP A 182 8.76 2.89 14.15
N LEU A 183 8.02 3.50 13.22
CA LEU A 183 8.31 4.86 12.75
C LEU A 183 8.03 5.89 13.84
N LYS A 184 8.84 6.95 13.87
CA LYS A 184 8.68 8.08 14.79
C LYS A 184 7.28 8.69 14.69
N LEU A 185 6.62 8.84 15.83
CA LEU A 185 5.31 9.45 15.94
C LEU A 185 5.39 10.97 15.80
N LYS A 186 4.38 11.54 15.16
CA LYS A 186 4.18 12.99 15.09
C LYS A 186 3.37 13.42 16.30
N SER A 187 3.85 14.42 17.03
CA SER A 187 3.11 15.04 18.14
C SER A 187 2.10 16.04 17.59
N THR A 188 0.97 16.22 18.26
CA THR A 188 0.02 17.30 17.95
C THR A 188 0.21 18.52 18.85
N SER A 189 -0.53 19.60 18.56
CA SER A 189 -0.66 20.75 19.47
C SER A 189 -1.25 20.34 20.83
N SER A 190 -2.13 19.32 20.85
CA SER A 190 -2.59 18.71 22.10
C SER A 190 -1.51 17.75 22.63
N GLN A 191 -0.93 18.08 23.79
CA GLN A 191 0.20 17.31 24.33
C GLN A 191 -0.21 15.96 24.92
N SER A 192 -1.46 15.53 24.79
CA SER A 192 -1.89 14.17 25.12
C SER A 192 -2.04 13.28 23.89
N GLN A 193 -1.75 13.79 22.69
CA GLN A 193 -1.96 13.05 21.45
C GLN A 193 -0.71 13.00 20.58
N LYS A 194 -0.54 11.84 19.95
CA LYS A 194 0.49 11.57 18.95
C LYS A 194 -0.03 10.54 17.97
N TYR A 195 0.55 10.50 16.78
CA TYR A 195 0.06 9.62 15.71
C TYR A 195 1.14 9.15 14.76
N CYS A 196 0.83 8.05 14.08
CA CYS A 196 1.58 7.55 12.95
C CYS A 196 0.80 7.81 11.65
N GLY A 197 1.31 8.72 10.81
CA GLY A 197 0.69 9.02 9.51
C GLY A 197 0.79 7.88 8.48
N HIS A 198 1.74 6.96 8.64
CA HIS A 198 1.92 5.82 7.73
C HIS A 198 0.93 4.67 8.06
N CYS A 199 0.75 4.41 9.35
CA CYS A 199 -0.13 3.35 9.86
C CYS A 199 -1.55 3.82 10.19
N TYR A 200 -1.82 5.12 10.24
CA TYR A 200 -3.08 5.68 10.75
C TYR A 200 -3.42 5.21 12.18
N VAL A 201 -2.40 5.14 13.03
CA VAL A 201 -2.54 4.77 14.45
C VAL A 201 -2.45 6.02 15.32
N ASN A 202 -3.46 6.20 16.17
CA ASN A 202 -3.62 7.36 17.04
C ASN A 202 -3.48 6.98 18.50
N TYR A 203 -2.81 7.84 19.26
CA TYR A 203 -2.59 7.67 20.69
C TYR A 203 -3.26 8.85 21.38
N ILE A 204 -4.21 8.57 22.28
CA ILE A 204 -4.94 9.59 23.02
C ILE A 204 -4.82 9.28 24.51
N GLY A 205 -4.04 10.10 25.21
CA GLY A 205 -3.79 9.98 26.64
C GLY A 205 -4.82 10.71 27.50
N CYS A 206 -5.21 10.11 28.62
CA CYS A 206 -5.99 10.76 29.66
C CYS A 206 -5.06 11.36 30.73
N ARG A 207 -4.97 12.70 30.76
CA ARG A 207 -4.14 13.46 31.71
C ARG A 207 -4.59 13.32 33.17
N TYR A 208 -5.80 12.82 33.42
CA TYR A 208 -6.32 12.62 34.78
C TYR A 208 -5.99 11.25 35.35
N CYS A 209 -5.81 10.26 34.48
CA CYS A 209 -5.67 8.85 34.87
C CYS A 209 -4.32 8.24 34.51
N LEU A 210 -3.52 8.95 33.68
CA LEU A 210 -2.32 8.42 33.04
C LEU A 210 -2.58 7.09 32.32
N THR A 211 -3.62 7.05 31.50
CA THR A 211 -3.97 5.91 30.63
C THR A 211 -3.87 6.33 29.17
N THR A 212 -3.69 5.38 28.26
CA THR A 212 -3.58 5.67 26.81
C THR A 212 -4.55 4.82 26.00
N ASN A 213 -5.34 5.47 25.15
CA ASN A 213 -6.11 4.80 24.11
C ASN A 213 -5.28 4.76 22.82
N ILE A 214 -4.97 3.57 22.33
CA ILE A 214 -4.35 3.36 21.01
C ILE A 214 -5.45 2.95 20.03
N ILE A 215 -5.69 3.77 19.02
CA ILE A 215 -6.78 3.62 18.07
C ILE A 215 -6.17 3.30 16.70
N PHE A 216 -6.57 2.16 16.13
CA PHE A 216 -6.08 1.68 14.84
C PHE A 216 -6.97 2.23 13.71
N GLY A 217 -7.00 3.55 13.59
CA GLY A 217 -7.82 4.27 12.62
C GLY A 217 -8.22 5.68 13.09
N PHE A 218 -9.16 6.30 12.36
CA PHE A 218 -9.62 7.67 12.63
C PHE A 218 -10.95 7.73 13.35
N THR A 219 -11.01 8.52 14.42
CA THR A 219 -12.24 8.85 15.16
C THR A 219 -12.11 10.24 15.77
N ASP A 220 -13.21 10.96 15.94
CA ASP A 220 -13.23 12.35 16.43
C ASP A 220 -13.09 12.43 17.96
N GLN A 221 -13.39 11.34 18.66
CA GLN A 221 -13.27 11.26 20.11
C GLN A 221 -13.15 9.81 20.58
N SER A 222 -12.61 9.64 21.78
CA SER A 222 -12.68 8.37 22.53
C SER A 222 -13.02 8.66 23.99
N THR A 223 -13.30 7.64 24.78
CA THR A 223 -13.56 7.79 26.22
C THR A 223 -12.45 7.15 27.04
N CYS A 224 -12.06 7.79 28.14
CA CYS A 224 -11.16 7.16 29.10
C CYS A 224 -11.93 6.09 29.88
N LYS A 225 -11.54 4.81 29.80
CA LYS A 225 -12.21 3.72 30.52
C LYS A 225 -12.20 3.82 32.05
N LYS A 226 -11.36 4.70 32.62
CA LYS A 226 -11.24 4.87 34.07
C LYS A 226 -12.14 5.96 34.65
N CYS A 227 -12.25 7.10 33.95
CA CYS A 227 -12.94 8.28 34.48
C CYS A 227 -14.07 8.77 33.58
N ASP A 228 -14.38 8.01 32.52
CA ASP A 228 -15.44 8.27 31.53
C ASP A 228 -15.37 9.63 30.81
N ARG A 229 -14.26 10.36 31.00
CA ARG A 229 -14.02 11.63 30.32
C ARG A 229 -13.91 11.42 28.81
N ILE A 230 -14.59 12.27 28.06
CA ILE A 230 -14.46 12.36 26.61
C ILE A 230 -13.08 12.95 26.29
N LEU A 231 -12.36 12.29 25.40
CA LEU A 231 -11.06 12.67 24.87
C LEU A 231 -11.23 13.00 23.39
N PHE A 232 -11.40 14.28 23.08
CA PHE A 232 -11.53 14.77 21.70
C PHE A 232 -10.23 14.57 20.94
N ASN A 233 -10.30 13.99 19.74
CA ASN A 233 -9.17 13.88 18.84
C ASN A 233 -9.00 15.20 18.07
N THR A 234 -7.82 15.81 18.20
CA THR A 234 -7.47 17.08 17.55
C THR A 234 -6.43 16.90 16.45
N ILE A 235 -6.10 15.65 16.10
CA ILE A 235 -5.08 15.35 15.11
C ILE A 235 -5.57 15.81 13.74
N ASP A 236 -4.90 16.82 13.19
CA ASP A 236 -5.10 17.26 11.83
C ASP A 236 -4.35 16.34 10.85
N PHE A 237 -5.12 15.58 10.06
CA PHE A 237 -4.60 14.69 9.04
C PHE A 237 -4.49 15.33 7.66
N THR A 238 -4.69 16.65 7.51
CA THR A 238 -4.45 17.36 6.24
C THR A 238 -3.06 17.06 5.65
N CYS A 239 -2.05 16.88 6.50
CA CYS A 239 -0.68 16.52 6.09
C CYS A 239 -0.51 15.05 5.63
N THR A 240 -1.51 14.21 5.83
CA THR A 240 -1.55 12.79 5.41
C THR A 240 -2.71 12.49 4.46
N SER A 241 -3.55 13.49 4.20
CA SER A 241 -4.69 13.45 3.29
C SER A 241 -4.22 13.89 1.91
N SER A 242 -4.75 13.21 0.91
CA SER A 242 -4.61 13.57 -0.49
C SER A 242 -5.51 14.75 -0.90
N GLY A 243 -6.41 15.20 -0.03
CA GLY A 243 -7.48 16.14 -0.35
C GLY A 243 -8.63 15.52 -1.14
N ASN A 244 -8.60 14.21 -1.39
CA ASN A 244 -9.66 13.46 -2.07
C ASN A 244 -10.17 12.33 -1.16
N SER A 245 -11.46 12.39 -0.82
CA SER A 245 -12.08 11.46 0.12
C SER A 245 -12.08 10.00 -0.36
N GLU A 246 -12.16 9.75 -1.68
CA GLU A 246 -12.12 8.38 -2.22
C GLU A 246 -10.70 7.80 -2.09
N LEU A 247 -9.68 8.58 -2.41
CA LEU A 247 -8.28 8.16 -2.31
C LEU A 247 -7.84 7.96 -0.85
N ASP A 248 -8.26 8.86 0.03
CA ASP A 248 -7.98 8.75 1.46
C ASP A 248 -8.68 7.52 2.05
N ARG A 249 -9.94 7.28 1.65
CA ARG A 249 -10.67 6.07 2.00
C ARG A 249 -9.99 4.82 1.47
N PHE A 250 -9.51 4.84 0.22
CA PHE A 250 -8.75 3.72 -0.35
C PHE A 250 -7.53 3.41 0.52
N LEU A 251 -6.66 4.40 0.78
CA LEU A 251 -5.47 4.20 1.62
C LEU A 251 -5.84 3.69 3.00
N TYR A 252 -6.94 4.19 3.57
CA TYR A 252 -7.44 3.76 4.87
C TYR A 252 -7.90 2.31 4.86
N ASP A 253 -8.74 1.91 3.91
CA ASP A 253 -9.26 0.56 3.77
C ASP A 253 -8.11 -0.46 3.66
N LEU A 254 -7.01 -0.09 2.99
CA LEU A 254 -5.78 -0.91 2.96
C LEU A 254 -5.30 -1.27 4.38
N ARG A 255 -5.26 -0.29 5.30
CA ARG A 255 -4.75 -0.49 6.68
C ARG A 255 -5.82 -1.11 7.57
N PHE A 256 -7.09 -0.77 7.35
CA PHE A 256 -8.21 -1.29 8.12
C PHE A 256 -8.34 -2.81 8.02
N GLU A 257 -8.25 -3.35 6.79
CA GLU A 257 -8.28 -4.80 6.56
C GLU A 257 -7.18 -5.52 7.34
N PHE A 258 -6.00 -4.91 7.46
CA PHE A 258 -4.92 -5.43 8.30
C PHE A 258 -5.30 -5.43 9.79
N TYR A 259 -5.76 -4.30 10.31
CA TYR A 259 -6.02 -4.16 11.75
C TYR A 259 -7.14 -5.09 12.22
N ASN A 260 -8.14 -5.37 11.40
CA ASN A 260 -9.17 -6.36 11.72
C ASN A 260 -8.61 -7.78 11.86
N ASN A 261 -7.52 -8.09 11.16
CA ASN A 261 -6.85 -9.40 11.21
C ASN A 261 -5.80 -9.50 12.35
N LEU A 262 -5.57 -8.44 13.14
CA LEU A 262 -4.65 -8.50 14.28
C LEU A 262 -5.16 -9.37 15.43
N GLU A 263 -6.48 -9.55 15.55
CA GLU A 263 -7.12 -10.31 16.63
C GLU A 263 -6.65 -9.85 18.04
N LEU A 264 -6.77 -8.55 18.33
CA LEU A 264 -6.27 -7.93 19.57
C LEU A 264 -6.67 -8.68 20.85
N ASP A 265 -7.90 -9.20 20.90
CA ASP A 265 -8.41 -9.97 22.05
C ASP A 265 -7.52 -11.19 22.34
N LYS A 266 -7.10 -11.92 21.30
CA LYS A 266 -6.22 -13.10 21.43
C LYS A 266 -4.83 -12.70 21.91
N ILE A 267 -4.30 -11.58 21.42
CA ILE A 267 -3.01 -11.04 21.86
C ILE A 267 -3.08 -10.69 23.36
N ILE A 268 -4.15 -10.02 23.79
CA ILE A 268 -4.36 -9.64 25.19
C ILE A 268 -4.51 -10.88 26.08
N ASP A 269 -5.24 -11.90 25.64
CA ASP A 269 -5.40 -13.15 26.39
C ASP A 269 -4.08 -13.90 26.55
N GLN A 270 -3.22 -13.89 25.53
CA GLN A 270 -1.87 -14.44 25.62
C GLN A 270 -1.04 -13.69 26.68
N ILE A 271 -1.06 -12.36 26.63
CA ILE A 271 -0.32 -11.50 27.57
C ILE A 271 -0.80 -11.71 29.02
N LYS A 272 -2.12 -11.83 29.23
CA LYS A 272 -2.69 -12.10 30.56
C LYS A 272 -2.22 -13.44 31.13
N LYS A 273 -2.06 -14.47 30.29
CA LYS A 273 -1.53 -15.78 30.70
C LYS A 273 -0.04 -15.72 31.03
N GLU A 274 0.74 -14.97 30.26
CA GLU A 274 2.19 -14.85 30.43
C GLU A 274 2.59 -13.87 31.55
N GLY A 275 1.69 -12.97 31.95
CA GLY A 275 1.92 -11.96 33.00
C GLY A 275 2.78 -10.78 32.56
N LYS A 276 3.16 -10.71 31.27
CA LYS A 276 4.10 -9.71 30.72
C LYS A 276 3.39 -8.65 29.90
N LEU A 277 2.75 -7.69 30.58
CA LEU A 277 1.93 -6.65 29.94
C LEU A 277 2.67 -5.87 28.84
N LEU A 278 3.96 -5.59 29.03
CA LEU A 278 4.76 -4.81 28.09
C LEU A 278 5.10 -5.55 26.79
N ASP A 279 4.94 -6.87 26.75
CA ASP A 279 5.18 -7.63 25.52
C ASP A 279 4.10 -7.34 24.45
N ILE A 280 3.03 -6.59 24.78
CA ILE A 280 2.04 -6.07 23.84
C ILE A 280 2.67 -5.31 22.65
N TYR A 281 3.70 -4.49 22.91
CA TYR A 281 4.35 -3.71 21.86
C TYR A 281 5.04 -4.61 20.85
N LYS A 282 5.79 -5.59 21.36
CA LYS A 282 6.49 -6.56 20.54
C LYS A 282 5.50 -7.44 19.77
N LEU A 283 4.47 -7.97 20.43
CA LEU A 283 3.51 -8.86 19.79
C LEU A 283 2.72 -8.17 18.67
N ILE A 284 2.27 -6.92 18.88
CA ILE A 284 1.59 -6.14 17.84
C ILE A 284 2.55 -5.85 16.67
N ARG A 285 3.79 -5.47 16.96
CA ARG A 285 4.82 -5.23 15.94
C ARG A 285 5.15 -6.49 15.14
N ASP A 286 5.35 -7.62 15.81
CA ASP A 286 5.64 -8.90 15.17
C ASP A 286 4.46 -9.34 14.29
N LYS A 287 3.22 -9.18 14.76
CA LYS A 287 2.01 -9.43 13.96
C LYS A 287 1.90 -8.48 12.76
N TYR A 288 2.26 -7.21 12.91
CA TYR A 288 2.37 -6.26 11.80
C TYR A 288 3.35 -6.75 10.72
N VAL A 289 4.52 -7.26 11.17
CA VAL A 289 5.55 -7.85 10.30
C VAL A 289 5.18 -9.25 9.78
N ILE A 290 4.12 -9.89 10.25
CA ILE A 290 3.67 -11.18 9.69
C ILE A 290 2.54 -10.96 8.68
N VAL A 291 1.52 -10.18 9.05
CA VAL A 291 0.28 -10.07 8.27
C VAL A 291 0.38 -9.08 7.11
N GLN A 292 1.32 -8.12 7.13
CA GLN A 292 1.55 -7.20 6.01
C GLN A 292 2.88 -7.48 5.30
N PRO A 293 3.01 -8.61 4.56
CA PRO A 293 4.27 -8.98 3.93
C PRO A 293 4.84 -7.88 3.03
N GLU A 294 3.93 -7.09 2.43
CA GLU A 294 4.21 -6.06 1.44
C GLU A 294 4.11 -4.64 1.99
N PRO A 295 5.00 -3.73 1.55
CA PRO A 295 4.79 -2.30 1.75
C PRO A 295 3.53 -1.84 1.02
N MET A 296 2.66 -1.18 1.76
CA MET A 296 1.38 -0.69 1.24
C MET A 296 1.56 0.61 0.47
N MET A 297 0.64 0.88 -0.46
CA MET A 297 0.58 2.19 -1.12
C MET A 297 0.39 3.31 -0.10
N GLU A 298 1.01 4.47 -0.32
CA GLU A 298 0.89 5.62 0.55
C GLU A 298 0.68 6.94 -0.17
N TRP A 299 0.15 7.91 0.57
CA TRP A 299 0.17 9.30 0.16
C TRP A 299 1.60 9.83 0.24
N ILE A 300 2.12 10.36 -0.86
CA ILE A 300 3.46 10.90 -0.97
C ILE A 300 3.35 12.42 -1.15
N PRO A 301 3.72 13.22 -0.14
CA PRO A 301 3.71 14.67 -0.27
C PRO A 301 4.55 15.13 -1.46
N TYR A 302 3.96 15.93 -2.35
CA TYR A 302 4.65 16.41 -3.55
C TYR A 302 5.94 17.17 -3.24
N SER A 303 6.03 17.80 -2.06
CA SER A 303 7.24 18.47 -1.58
C SER A 303 8.47 17.54 -1.48
N GLN A 304 8.27 16.23 -1.37
CA GLN A 304 9.34 15.21 -1.36
C GLN A 304 9.77 14.77 -2.77
N ILE A 305 9.08 15.21 -3.82
CA ILE A 305 9.42 14.88 -5.20
C ILE A 305 10.35 15.96 -5.76
N LYS A 306 11.55 15.55 -6.17
CA LYS A 306 12.60 16.40 -6.75
C LYS A 306 12.98 15.93 -8.15
N ASP A 307 13.60 16.82 -8.93
CA ASP A 307 14.17 16.51 -10.24
C ASP A 307 13.22 15.76 -11.19
N LYS A 308 11.97 16.22 -11.28
CA LYS A 308 10.94 15.66 -12.17
C LYS A 308 11.28 15.96 -13.63
N VAL A 309 11.56 14.92 -14.43
CA VAL A 309 11.92 15.00 -15.85
C VAL A 309 11.01 14.09 -16.65
N GLU A 310 10.37 14.58 -17.72
CA GLU A 310 9.54 13.76 -18.62
C GLU A 310 10.42 12.73 -19.34
N ILE A 311 10.01 11.46 -19.32
CA ILE A 311 10.73 10.35 -19.98
C ILE A 311 9.91 9.65 -21.05
N ALA A 312 8.57 9.71 -20.96
CA ALA A 312 7.68 9.12 -21.94
C ALA A 312 6.31 9.78 -21.91
N ARG A 313 5.62 9.75 -23.04
CA ARG A 313 4.22 10.20 -23.20
C ARG A 313 3.46 9.16 -24.01
N GLY A 314 2.33 8.71 -23.49
CA GLY A 314 1.47 7.71 -24.11
C GLY A 314 0.01 8.15 -24.10
N GLY A 315 -0.89 7.29 -24.57
CA GLY A 315 -2.31 7.64 -24.69
C GLY A 315 -3.06 7.77 -23.35
N PHE A 316 -2.49 7.29 -22.24
CA PHE A 316 -3.05 7.42 -20.89
C PHE A 316 -2.34 8.47 -20.02
N GLY A 317 -1.45 9.27 -20.62
CA GLY A 317 -0.77 10.37 -19.96
C GLY A 317 0.75 10.31 -20.06
N THR A 318 1.41 11.01 -19.12
CA THR A 318 2.84 11.31 -19.20
C THR A 318 3.58 10.68 -18.03
N VAL A 319 4.73 10.06 -18.31
CA VAL A 319 5.60 9.44 -17.32
C VAL A 319 6.85 10.29 -17.13
N TYR A 320 7.17 10.56 -15.87
CA TYR A 320 8.33 11.33 -15.43
C TYR A 320 9.27 10.43 -14.62
N ARG A 321 10.58 10.67 -14.73
CA ARG A 321 11.56 10.22 -13.74
C ARG A 321 11.69 11.30 -12.68
N ALA A 322 11.75 10.92 -11.41
CA ALA A 322 11.95 11.85 -10.30
C ALA A 322 12.75 11.20 -9.17
N ILE A 323 13.20 12.01 -8.22
CA ILE A 323 13.77 11.57 -6.95
C ILE A 323 12.70 11.76 -5.88
N TRP A 324 12.39 10.68 -5.15
CA TRP A 324 11.59 10.75 -3.94
C TRP A 324 12.52 10.84 -2.73
N GLU A 325 12.54 12.00 -2.07
CA GLU A 325 13.24 12.22 -0.82
C GLU A 325 12.70 11.34 0.29
N ASP A 326 13.59 10.80 1.13
CA ASP A 326 13.31 9.82 2.19
C ASP A 326 12.81 8.44 1.70
N GLY A 327 12.39 8.34 0.43
CA GLY A 327 12.06 7.11 -0.27
C GLY A 327 10.95 6.27 0.36
N PRO A 328 10.70 5.08 -0.21
CA PRO A 328 9.77 4.13 0.37
C PRO A 328 10.35 3.49 1.63
N MET A 329 9.48 3.03 2.51
CA MET A 329 9.89 2.08 3.54
C MET A 329 10.44 0.80 2.88
N ARG A 330 11.74 0.53 3.08
CA ARG A 330 12.45 -0.61 2.47
C ARG A 330 12.29 -1.90 3.28
N ASP A 331 12.50 -1.81 4.59
CA ASP A 331 12.27 -2.89 5.55
C ASP A 331 11.34 -2.40 6.67
N ARG A 332 10.59 -3.32 7.29
CA ARG A 332 9.54 -3.00 8.26
C ARG A 332 10.02 -2.48 9.63
N ILE A 333 11.35 -2.33 9.78
CA ILE A 333 12.04 -1.94 11.02
C ILE A 333 13.09 -0.84 10.74
N SER A 334 13.28 -0.40 9.49
CA SER A 334 14.26 0.64 9.16
C SER A 334 13.62 2.01 8.93
N SER A 335 14.31 3.05 9.39
CA SER A 335 13.98 4.44 9.10
C SER A 335 14.13 4.71 7.60
N ARG A 336 13.16 5.44 7.03
CA ARG A 336 13.30 6.17 5.76
C ARG A 336 14.57 7.02 5.79
N LYS A 337 15.60 6.62 5.05
CA LYS A 337 16.91 7.30 5.07
C LYS A 337 17.56 7.41 3.70
N GLU A 338 16.97 6.79 2.67
CA GLU A 338 17.56 6.75 1.35
C GLU A 338 16.55 7.24 0.33
N ASN A 339 16.97 8.26 -0.42
CA ASN A 339 16.24 8.73 -1.58
C ASN A 339 16.08 7.58 -2.58
N GLU A 340 14.95 7.56 -3.26
CA GLU A 340 14.65 6.55 -4.27
C GLU A 340 14.38 7.22 -5.61
N ILE A 341 14.95 6.67 -6.69
CA ILE A 341 14.58 7.09 -8.04
C ILE A 341 13.24 6.41 -8.38
N VAL A 342 12.25 7.22 -8.70
CA VAL A 342 10.88 6.77 -8.98
C VAL A 342 10.45 7.18 -10.39
N ALA A 343 9.51 6.42 -10.94
CA ALA A 343 8.70 6.86 -12.06
C ALA A 343 7.39 7.44 -11.53
N ILE A 344 6.92 8.52 -12.14
CA ILE A 344 5.66 9.18 -11.78
C ILE A 344 4.80 9.25 -13.04
N LYS A 345 3.65 8.58 -13.04
CA LYS A 345 2.69 8.62 -14.14
C LYS A 345 1.58 9.62 -13.80
N GLY A 346 1.49 10.69 -14.57
CA GLY A 346 0.36 11.61 -14.55
C GLY A 346 -0.69 11.15 -15.57
N PHE A 347 -1.95 11.22 -15.17
CA PHE A 347 -3.08 10.76 -15.97
C PHE A 347 -3.86 11.96 -16.49
N GLU A 348 -4.36 11.85 -17.72
CA GLU A 348 -5.28 12.83 -18.29
C GLU A 348 -6.72 12.59 -17.80
N ASP A 349 -7.04 11.33 -17.47
CA ASP A 349 -8.35 10.89 -16.98
C ASP A 349 -8.25 10.28 -15.57
N SER A 350 -9.10 10.75 -14.67
CA SER A 350 -9.19 10.29 -13.28
C SER A 350 -9.66 8.84 -13.16
N ASP A 351 -10.50 8.35 -14.08
CA ASP A 351 -11.03 6.99 -14.01
C ASP A 351 -9.94 5.96 -14.29
N HIS A 352 -9.07 6.24 -15.27
CA HIS A 352 -7.88 5.44 -15.55
C HIS A 352 -6.91 5.40 -14.36
N PHE A 353 -6.69 6.53 -13.69
CA PHE A 353 -5.87 6.59 -12.48
C PHE A 353 -6.43 5.72 -11.35
N LEU A 354 -7.73 5.86 -11.07
CA LEU A 354 -8.41 5.08 -10.03
C LEU A 354 -8.41 3.58 -10.37
N ASN A 355 -8.62 3.22 -11.64
CA ASN A 355 -8.60 1.84 -12.08
C ASN A 355 -7.20 1.21 -11.92
N GLU A 356 -6.13 1.96 -12.24
CA GLU A 356 -4.75 1.48 -12.08
C GLU A 356 -4.40 1.24 -10.60
N ILE A 357 -4.78 2.15 -9.71
CA ILE A 357 -4.60 2.00 -8.26
C ILE A 357 -5.36 0.78 -7.72
N LYS A 358 -6.64 0.65 -8.08
CA LYS A 358 -7.48 -0.47 -7.64
C LYS A 358 -6.92 -1.80 -8.15
N SER A 359 -6.61 -1.89 -9.44
CA SER A 359 -6.03 -3.10 -10.06
C SER A 359 -4.69 -3.47 -9.42
N SER A 360 -3.81 -2.49 -9.21
CA SER A 360 -2.53 -2.76 -8.55
C SER A 360 -2.70 -3.29 -7.13
N ARG A 361 -3.69 -2.86 -6.36
CA ARG A 361 -3.93 -3.39 -5.01
C ARG A 361 -4.28 -4.87 -5.00
N TYR A 362 -5.03 -5.35 -6.00
CA TYR A 362 -5.45 -6.75 -6.08
C TYR A 362 -4.40 -7.64 -6.75
N CYS A 363 -3.66 -7.11 -7.72
CA CYS A 363 -2.68 -7.89 -8.48
C CYS A 363 -1.29 -7.92 -7.84
N TYR A 364 -0.86 -6.85 -7.15
CA TYR A 364 0.51 -6.76 -6.62
C TYR A 364 0.75 -7.73 -5.47
N LYS A 365 1.85 -8.49 -5.58
CA LYS A 365 2.41 -9.35 -4.54
C LYS A 365 3.96 -9.22 -4.60
N PHE A 366 4.70 -9.36 -3.49
CA PHE A 366 6.18 -9.23 -3.55
C PHE A 366 6.77 -10.20 -4.54
N LYS A 367 7.86 -9.84 -5.21
CA LYS A 367 8.63 -10.81 -6.01
C LYS A 367 7.80 -11.53 -7.10
N HIS A 368 6.67 -10.96 -7.52
CA HIS A 368 5.74 -11.59 -8.47
C HIS A 368 5.75 -10.92 -9.85
N HIS A 369 6.91 -10.43 -10.29
CA HIS A 369 7.09 -9.89 -11.64
C HIS A 369 6.13 -8.75 -12.04
N LEU A 370 5.72 -7.91 -11.08
CA LEU A 370 4.96 -6.68 -11.32
C LEU A 370 5.77 -5.46 -10.86
N ILE A 371 5.59 -4.33 -11.56
CA ILE A 371 6.14 -3.05 -11.10
C ILE A 371 5.48 -2.67 -9.78
N ARG A 372 6.31 -2.24 -8.82
CA ARG A 372 5.83 -1.80 -7.52
C ARG A 372 5.24 -0.41 -7.65
N HIS A 373 3.98 -0.26 -7.28
CA HIS A 373 3.36 1.04 -7.03
C HIS A 373 3.60 1.42 -5.57
N TYR A 374 4.27 2.55 -5.35
CA TYR A 374 4.53 3.06 -4.01
C TYR A 374 3.33 3.80 -3.42
N GLY A 375 2.47 4.34 -4.29
CA GLY A 375 1.32 5.13 -3.89
C GLY A 375 1.14 6.29 -4.84
N PHE A 376 0.64 7.42 -4.36
CA PHE A 376 0.28 8.54 -5.22
C PHE A 376 0.56 9.89 -4.58
N THR A 377 0.68 10.90 -5.44
CA THR A 377 0.93 12.29 -5.10
C THR A 377 -0.02 13.19 -5.89
N LYS A 378 -0.01 14.50 -5.63
CA LYS A 378 -0.78 15.49 -6.37
C LYS A 378 0.12 16.65 -6.73
N ASP A 379 0.16 16.99 -8.01
CA ASP A 379 0.87 18.18 -8.47
C ASP A 379 0.10 19.42 -7.97
N PRO A 380 0.71 20.32 -7.17
CA PRO A 380 0.04 21.51 -6.67
C PRO A 380 -0.20 22.59 -7.74
N ILE A 381 0.39 22.45 -8.94
CA ILE A 381 0.20 23.43 -10.02
C ILE A 381 -0.95 22.99 -10.92
N SER A 382 -0.92 21.75 -11.41
CA SER A 382 -1.98 21.22 -12.28
C SER A 382 -3.16 20.62 -11.51
N GLU A 383 -3.04 20.47 -10.18
CA GLU A 383 -4.03 19.81 -9.32
C GLU A 383 -4.31 18.34 -9.70
N THR A 384 -3.46 17.75 -10.54
CA THR A 384 -3.62 16.38 -11.04
C THR A 384 -3.00 15.36 -10.09
N TYR A 385 -3.73 14.28 -9.80
CA TYR A 385 -3.17 13.12 -9.10
C TYR A 385 -2.24 12.34 -10.02
N MET A 386 -1.15 11.84 -9.43
CA MET A 386 -0.12 11.09 -10.14
C MET A 386 0.26 9.84 -9.36
N LEU A 387 0.48 8.74 -10.08
CA LEU A 387 0.89 7.45 -9.52
C LEU A 387 2.42 7.41 -9.41
N VAL A 388 2.95 7.11 -8.22
CA VAL A 388 4.38 6.97 -7.97
C VAL A 388 4.73 5.49 -7.94
N MET A 389 5.69 5.09 -8.76
CA MET A 389 6.03 3.69 -9.00
C MET A 389 7.54 3.48 -9.10
N LYS A 390 7.97 2.22 -8.99
CA LYS A 390 9.37 1.85 -9.12
C LYS A 390 9.89 2.21 -10.51
N TYR A 391 11.00 2.94 -10.55
CA TYR A 391 11.70 3.21 -11.80
C TYR A 391 12.45 1.98 -12.30
N ALA A 392 12.08 1.49 -13.49
CA ALA A 392 12.78 0.41 -14.17
C ALA A 392 13.92 0.98 -15.01
N SER A 393 15.11 1.06 -14.41
CA SER A 393 16.30 1.68 -15.03
C SER A 393 16.80 0.97 -16.29
N GLY A 394 16.37 -0.26 -16.54
CA GLY A 394 16.68 -1.02 -17.73
C GLY A 394 15.80 -0.73 -18.95
N GLY A 395 14.79 0.13 -18.80
CA GLY A 395 13.82 0.42 -19.86
C GLY A 395 12.81 -0.69 -20.08
N ASP A 396 12.12 -0.63 -21.21
CA ASP A 396 11.14 -1.64 -21.63
C ASP A 396 11.78 -2.76 -22.49
N LEU A 397 11.04 -3.85 -22.72
CA LEU A 397 11.51 -5.01 -23.46
C LEU A 397 11.78 -4.68 -24.93
N ASP A 398 11.03 -3.76 -25.54
CA ASP A 398 11.28 -3.31 -26.91
C ASP A 398 12.64 -2.59 -27.02
N PHE A 399 12.92 -1.68 -26.09
CA PHE A 399 14.21 -1.03 -25.96
C PHE A 399 15.33 -2.04 -25.71
N TYR A 400 15.12 -2.99 -24.80
CA TYR A 400 16.11 -4.02 -24.49
C TYR A 400 16.42 -4.91 -25.70
N LEU A 401 15.41 -5.39 -26.42
CA LEU A 401 15.59 -6.21 -27.62
C LEU A 401 16.34 -5.43 -28.71
N LYS A 402 16.00 -4.15 -28.95
CA LYS A 402 16.72 -3.33 -29.94
C LYS A 402 18.23 -3.23 -29.68
N ASN A 403 18.62 -3.21 -28.40
CA ASN A 403 20.00 -2.99 -28.00
C ASN A 403 20.79 -4.29 -27.73
N ASN A 404 20.13 -5.34 -27.24
CA ASN A 404 20.78 -6.54 -26.71
C ASN A 404 20.36 -7.84 -27.41
N PHE A 405 19.60 -7.80 -28.50
CA PHE A 405 19.10 -9.00 -29.18
C PHE A 405 20.20 -10.01 -29.58
N THR A 406 21.38 -9.53 -29.97
CA THR A 406 22.49 -10.42 -30.33
C THR A 406 23.01 -11.22 -29.14
N ASP A 407 22.89 -10.68 -27.94
CA ASP A 407 23.50 -11.20 -26.72
C ASP A 407 22.60 -12.20 -25.98
N ILE A 408 21.31 -12.27 -26.33
CA ILE A 408 20.35 -13.20 -25.73
C ILE A 408 20.23 -14.49 -26.53
N THR A 409 20.50 -15.63 -25.89
CA THR A 409 20.54 -16.94 -26.56
C THR A 409 19.24 -17.72 -26.40
N TRP A 410 19.01 -18.69 -27.29
CA TRP A 410 17.89 -19.62 -27.23
C TRP A 410 17.92 -20.52 -26.00
N ASN A 411 19.10 -21.02 -25.61
CA ASN A 411 19.21 -22.06 -24.58
C ASN A 411 19.16 -21.51 -23.14
N LYS A 412 19.13 -20.18 -22.95
CA LYS A 412 19.02 -19.53 -21.63
C LYS A 412 18.20 -18.25 -21.61
N GLU A 413 18.73 -17.12 -22.11
CA GLU A 413 18.20 -15.79 -21.80
C GLU A 413 16.77 -15.58 -22.32
N LYS A 414 16.48 -16.01 -23.55
CA LYS A 414 15.13 -15.85 -24.14
C LYS A 414 14.06 -16.57 -23.32
N LEU A 415 14.36 -17.80 -22.89
CA LEU A 415 13.46 -18.61 -22.06
C LEU A 415 13.27 -17.99 -20.68
N TYR A 416 14.33 -17.42 -20.11
CA TYR A 416 14.27 -16.80 -18.80
C TYR A 416 13.44 -15.52 -18.77
N ILE A 417 13.55 -14.69 -19.82
CA ILE A 417 12.71 -13.49 -19.99
C ILE A 417 11.24 -13.91 -20.00
N LEU A 418 10.88 -14.87 -20.86
CA LEU A 418 9.49 -15.32 -21.02
C LEU A 418 8.94 -16.03 -19.77
N TRP A 419 9.77 -16.80 -19.07
CA TRP A 419 9.38 -17.42 -17.82
C TRP A 419 9.01 -16.37 -16.76
N GLN A 420 9.80 -15.30 -16.64
CA GLN A 420 9.50 -14.19 -15.71
C GLN A 420 8.22 -13.44 -16.09
N ILE A 421 8.02 -13.16 -17.39
CA ILE A 421 6.80 -12.50 -17.90
C ILE A 421 5.57 -13.38 -17.63
N SER A 422 5.64 -14.68 -17.94
CA SER A 422 4.53 -15.61 -17.70
C SER A 422 4.22 -15.79 -16.22
N GLU A 423 5.22 -15.77 -15.33
CA GLU A 423 4.98 -15.76 -13.89
C GLU A 423 4.25 -14.48 -13.43
N GLY A 424 4.64 -13.31 -13.97
CA GLY A 424 3.93 -12.05 -13.70
C GLY A 424 2.47 -12.08 -14.14
N LEU A 425 2.22 -12.54 -15.36
CA LEU A 425 0.86 -12.61 -15.92
C LEU A 425 0.00 -13.68 -15.20
N GLU A 426 0.61 -14.80 -14.80
CA GLU A 426 -0.07 -15.77 -13.93
C GLU A 426 -0.52 -15.15 -12.60
N ASN A 427 0.28 -14.26 -12.00
CA ASN A 427 -0.11 -13.59 -10.76
C ASN A 427 -1.35 -12.69 -10.95
N ILE A 428 -1.43 -11.96 -12.06
CA ILE A 428 -2.62 -11.17 -12.43
C ILE A 428 -3.83 -12.10 -12.59
N HIS A 429 -3.69 -13.19 -13.35
CA HIS A 429 -4.77 -14.14 -13.62
C HIS A 429 -5.25 -14.88 -12.36
N ASN A 430 -4.34 -15.20 -11.43
CA ASN A 430 -4.64 -15.82 -10.14
C ASN A 430 -5.35 -14.86 -9.18
N SER A 431 -5.14 -13.55 -9.31
CA SER A 431 -5.96 -12.53 -8.63
C SER A 431 -7.33 -12.33 -9.30
N ASN A 432 -7.65 -13.12 -10.33
CA ASN A 432 -8.87 -13.03 -11.14
C ASN A 432 -9.01 -11.72 -11.93
N PHE A 433 -7.89 -11.18 -12.42
CA PHE A 433 -7.84 -10.02 -13.31
C PHE A 433 -7.37 -10.42 -14.72
N ILE A 434 -7.64 -9.55 -15.68
CA ILE A 434 -7.15 -9.58 -17.06
C ILE A 434 -6.37 -8.28 -17.29
N HIS A 435 -5.21 -8.36 -17.94
CA HIS A 435 -4.36 -7.18 -18.16
C HIS A 435 -4.85 -6.33 -19.33
N ARG A 436 -5.26 -6.95 -20.44
CA ARG A 436 -5.84 -6.35 -21.67
C ARG A 436 -4.88 -5.55 -22.57
N ASP A 437 -3.64 -5.34 -22.15
CA ASP A 437 -2.67 -4.52 -22.89
C ASP A 437 -1.23 -5.05 -22.73
N ILE A 438 -1.08 -6.37 -22.85
CA ILE A 438 0.22 -7.02 -22.79
C ILE A 438 0.97 -6.78 -24.11
N HIS A 439 2.08 -6.07 -24.04
CA HIS A 439 3.01 -5.90 -25.16
C HIS A 439 4.39 -5.51 -24.63
N SER A 440 5.44 -5.61 -25.44
CA SER A 440 6.81 -5.41 -24.97
C SER A 440 7.12 -4.02 -24.39
N ASN A 441 6.38 -2.95 -24.75
CA ASN A 441 6.52 -1.64 -24.08
C ASN A 441 6.00 -1.60 -22.63
N ASN A 442 5.11 -2.53 -22.24
CA ASN A 442 4.59 -2.65 -20.87
C ASN A 442 5.37 -3.70 -20.05
N ILE A 443 6.43 -4.28 -20.61
CA ILE A 443 7.35 -5.19 -19.93
C ILE A 443 8.64 -4.45 -19.62
N LEU A 444 8.93 -4.24 -18.34
CA LEU A 444 9.98 -3.36 -17.85
C LEU A 444 11.13 -4.15 -17.19
N PHE A 445 12.36 -3.69 -17.38
CA PHE A 445 13.58 -4.30 -16.82
C PHE A 445 14.13 -3.51 -15.63
N ASP A 446 14.06 -4.12 -14.45
CA ASP A 446 14.61 -3.58 -13.20
C ASP A 446 16.05 -4.09 -12.98
N SER A 447 17.03 -3.28 -13.39
CA SER A 447 18.46 -3.63 -13.28
C SER A 447 19.01 -3.53 -11.86
N ASN A 448 18.31 -2.86 -10.94
CA ASN A 448 18.83 -2.46 -9.63
C ASN A 448 18.44 -3.42 -8.49
N MET A 449 17.76 -4.54 -8.75
CA MET A 449 17.45 -5.53 -7.72
C MET A 449 18.66 -6.38 -7.33
N SER A 450 19.14 -6.17 -6.09
CA SER A 450 20.16 -6.99 -5.42
C SER A 450 19.68 -8.39 -5.01
N VAL A 451 18.36 -8.58 -4.89
CA VAL A 451 17.74 -9.82 -4.40
C VAL A 451 17.51 -10.81 -5.54
N ALA A 452 18.58 -11.54 -5.89
CA ALA A 452 18.63 -12.62 -6.89
C ALA A 452 18.20 -12.24 -8.31
N ALA A 453 18.96 -12.65 -9.34
CA ALA A 453 18.70 -12.37 -10.76
C ALA A 453 17.30 -12.79 -11.29
N ARG A 454 16.48 -13.45 -10.45
CA ARG A 454 15.16 -14.03 -10.74
C ARG A 454 14.01 -13.05 -10.89
N TYR A 455 14.15 -11.77 -10.57
CA TYR A 455 12.98 -10.86 -10.50
C TYR A 455 13.17 -9.55 -11.26
N ARG A 456 13.89 -9.56 -12.38
CA ARG A 456 14.24 -8.32 -13.10
C ARG A 456 13.18 -7.87 -14.10
N TRP A 457 12.51 -8.80 -14.77
CA TRP A 457 11.43 -8.46 -15.70
C TRP A 457 10.11 -8.28 -14.96
N LYS A 458 9.44 -7.16 -15.20
CA LYS A 458 8.23 -6.74 -14.50
C LYS A 458 7.17 -6.34 -15.52
N ILE A 459 5.95 -6.80 -15.34
CA ILE A 459 4.78 -6.26 -16.05
C ILE A 459 4.40 -4.94 -15.36
N GLY A 460 4.24 -3.88 -16.15
CA GLY A 460 3.72 -2.57 -15.73
C GLY A 460 2.40 -2.25 -16.44
N ASP A 461 1.89 -1.04 -16.19
CA ASP A 461 0.65 -0.49 -16.76
C ASP A 461 -0.61 -1.34 -16.55
N LEU A 462 -1.20 -1.21 -15.36
CA LEU A 462 -2.46 -1.88 -15.03
C LEU A 462 -3.67 -0.96 -15.28
N GLY A 463 -3.51 0.15 -16.00
CA GLY A 463 -4.57 1.16 -16.19
C GLY A 463 -5.80 0.63 -16.94
N LEU A 464 -5.62 -0.37 -17.80
CA LEU A 464 -6.69 -1.06 -18.53
C LEU A 464 -7.17 -2.36 -17.86
N SER A 465 -6.48 -2.81 -16.81
CA SER A 465 -6.77 -4.09 -16.16
C SER A 465 -8.15 -4.09 -15.51
N GLN A 466 -8.84 -5.24 -15.58
CA GLN A 466 -10.18 -5.39 -15.02
C GLN A 466 -10.39 -6.78 -14.41
N PRO A 467 -11.32 -6.94 -13.45
CA PRO A 467 -11.72 -8.26 -12.95
C PRO A 467 -12.29 -9.13 -14.08
N ALA A 468 -11.88 -10.38 -14.14
CA ALA A 468 -12.21 -11.30 -15.23
C ALA A 468 -13.70 -11.66 -15.33
N ASN A 469 -14.47 -11.41 -14.28
CA ASN A 469 -15.92 -11.62 -14.23
C ASN A 469 -16.73 -10.39 -14.70
N THR A 470 -16.06 -9.30 -15.08
CA THR A 470 -16.72 -8.09 -15.57
C THR A 470 -17.13 -8.27 -17.02
N ILE A 471 -18.41 -8.60 -17.27
CA ILE A 471 -18.96 -8.75 -18.62
C ILE A 471 -19.38 -7.35 -19.13
N LEU A 472 -18.41 -6.52 -19.49
CA LEU A 472 -18.68 -5.27 -20.20
C LEU A 472 -18.63 -5.53 -21.71
N LEU A 473 -19.77 -5.88 -22.28
CA LEU A 473 -19.94 -6.14 -23.73
C LEU A 473 -19.72 -4.90 -24.61
N ASN A 474 -19.54 -3.72 -24.02
CA ASN A 474 -19.40 -2.42 -24.71
C ASN A 474 -18.13 -1.66 -24.30
N ASN A 475 -17.06 -2.34 -23.85
CA ASN A 475 -15.80 -1.66 -23.60
C ASN A 475 -15.20 -1.17 -24.92
N GLU A 476 -14.80 0.10 -24.95
CA GLU A 476 -13.91 0.63 -25.97
C GLU A 476 -12.70 -0.30 -26.15
N ILE A 477 -12.42 -0.67 -27.40
CA ILE A 477 -11.24 -1.49 -27.71
C ILE A 477 -10.05 -0.57 -27.71
N TYR A 478 -9.21 -0.72 -26.70
CA TYR A 478 -7.97 0.01 -26.54
C TYR A 478 -6.81 -0.98 -26.55
N GLY A 479 -5.71 -0.63 -27.22
CA GLY A 479 -4.48 -1.42 -27.20
C GLY A 479 -3.65 -1.26 -28.47
N VAL A 480 -2.73 -2.20 -28.70
CA VAL A 480 -1.83 -2.23 -29.86
C VAL A 480 -2.25 -3.34 -30.82
N ILE A 481 -2.73 -2.99 -32.03
CA ILE A 481 -3.38 -3.91 -32.99
C ILE A 481 -2.70 -5.29 -33.09
N PRO A 482 -1.38 -5.40 -33.36
CA PRO A 482 -0.70 -6.70 -33.43
C PRO A 482 -0.84 -7.63 -32.22
N TYR A 483 -1.05 -7.09 -31.02
CA TYR A 483 -1.12 -7.86 -29.77
C TYR A 483 -2.55 -8.17 -29.34
N ILE A 484 -3.55 -7.60 -30.01
CA ILE A 484 -4.97 -7.81 -29.69
C ILE A 484 -5.44 -9.11 -30.34
N ALA A 485 -6.06 -9.96 -29.54
CA ALA A 485 -6.57 -11.25 -30.00
C ALA A 485 -7.72 -11.08 -31.02
N PRO A 486 -7.82 -11.94 -32.04
CA PRO A 486 -8.76 -11.77 -33.15
C PRO A 486 -10.23 -11.72 -32.71
N GLU A 487 -10.60 -12.47 -31.67
CA GLU A 487 -11.97 -12.49 -31.14
C GLU A 487 -12.39 -11.13 -30.55
N ILE A 488 -11.44 -10.31 -30.09
CA ILE A 488 -11.74 -8.98 -29.54
C ILE A 488 -12.22 -8.06 -30.66
N PHE A 489 -11.59 -8.12 -31.83
CA PHE A 489 -12.06 -7.37 -33.01
C PHE A 489 -13.41 -7.86 -33.53
N GLN A 490 -13.80 -9.10 -33.21
CA GLN A 490 -15.11 -9.66 -33.54
C GLN A 490 -16.20 -9.28 -32.51
N GLY A 491 -15.86 -8.46 -31.50
CA GLY A 491 -16.79 -7.96 -30.49
C GLY A 491 -16.96 -8.88 -29.28
N PHE A 492 -16.11 -9.90 -29.11
CA PHE A 492 -16.06 -10.66 -27.87
C PHE A 492 -15.34 -9.87 -26.77
N ALA A 493 -15.70 -10.15 -25.52
CA ALA A 493 -15.06 -9.52 -24.37
C ALA A 493 -13.62 -10.00 -24.18
N PHE A 494 -12.77 -9.14 -23.61
CA PHE A 494 -11.45 -9.52 -23.17
C PHE A 494 -11.51 -10.67 -22.16
N SER A 495 -10.53 -11.56 -22.24
CA SER A 495 -10.42 -12.74 -21.37
C SER A 495 -8.97 -13.03 -21.00
N LYS A 496 -8.73 -13.97 -20.07
CA LYS A 496 -7.38 -14.43 -19.74
C LYS A 496 -6.69 -15.03 -20.97
N GLU A 497 -7.44 -15.69 -21.83
CA GLU A 497 -6.97 -16.28 -23.09
C GLU A 497 -6.59 -15.19 -24.12
N SER A 498 -7.20 -14.00 -24.06
CA SER A 498 -6.78 -12.87 -24.88
C SER A 498 -5.41 -12.32 -24.46
N ASP A 499 -5.09 -12.29 -23.15
CA ASP A 499 -3.72 -11.95 -22.70
C ASP A 499 -2.69 -13.01 -23.15
N VAL A 500 -3.09 -14.28 -23.23
CA VAL A 500 -2.22 -15.37 -23.71
C VAL A 500 -1.90 -15.22 -25.21
N TYR A 501 -2.84 -14.71 -26.01
CA TYR A 501 -2.56 -14.34 -27.39
C TYR A 501 -1.45 -13.29 -27.48
N SER A 502 -1.55 -12.23 -26.67
CA SER A 502 -0.53 -11.19 -26.60
C SER A 502 0.83 -11.73 -26.14
N MET A 503 0.84 -12.70 -25.21
CA MET A 503 2.06 -13.44 -24.84
C MET A 503 2.67 -14.19 -26.03
N GLY A 504 1.84 -14.78 -26.91
CA GLY A 504 2.30 -15.39 -28.17
C GLY A 504 2.99 -14.39 -29.11
N MET A 505 2.53 -13.14 -29.15
CA MET A 505 3.17 -12.07 -29.92
C MET A 505 4.51 -11.63 -29.31
N ILE A 506 4.59 -11.53 -27.98
CA ILE A 506 5.87 -11.29 -27.29
C ILE A 506 6.84 -12.45 -27.54
N MET A 507 6.38 -13.70 -27.50
CA MET A 507 7.20 -14.85 -27.88
C MET A 507 7.78 -14.69 -29.29
N TRP A 508 6.96 -14.26 -30.25
CA TRP A 508 7.44 -13.97 -31.59
C TRP A 508 8.48 -12.83 -31.63
N GLU A 509 8.31 -11.75 -30.86
CA GLU A 509 9.33 -10.70 -30.79
C GLU A 509 10.69 -11.24 -30.34
N LEU A 510 10.75 -12.22 -29.43
CA LEU A 510 12.02 -12.81 -29.02
C LEU A 510 12.66 -13.69 -30.11
N THR A 511 11.92 -14.11 -31.14
CA THR A 511 12.49 -14.81 -32.31
C THR A 511 13.35 -13.86 -33.14
N THR A 512 12.86 -12.63 -33.38
CA THR A 512 13.43 -11.69 -34.37
C THR A 512 14.09 -10.45 -33.77
N GLY A 513 13.76 -10.13 -32.51
CA GLY A 513 14.07 -8.86 -31.86
C GLY A 513 13.23 -7.69 -32.39
N CYS A 514 12.21 -7.98 -33.19
CA CYS A 514 11.44 -7.01 -33.95
C CYS A 514 9.98 -7.03 -33.54
N LYS A 515 9.29 -5.92 -33.76
CA LYS A 515 7.87 -5.80 -33.48
C LYS A 515 7.01 -6.57 -34.50
N PRO A 516 5.88 -7.20 -34.10
CA PRO A 516 5.04 -7.96 -35.02
C PRO A 516 4.38 -7.03 -36.04
N PHE A 517 4.37 -7.43 -37.31
CA PHE A 517 3.82 -6.67 -38.45
C PHE A 517 4.44 -5.28 -38.68
N ALA A 518 5.70 -5.07 -38.31
CA ALA A 518 6.38 -3.77 -38.46
C ALA A 518 6.47 -3.24 -39.90
N ASN A 519 6.23 -4.10 -40.90
CA ASN A 519 6.26 -3.77 -42.32
C ASN A 519 4.90 -3.45 -42.94
N ILE A 520 3.82 -3.40 -42.15
CA ILE A 520 2.46 -3.12 -42.61
C ILE A 520 1.88 -1.97 -41.79
N GLY A 521 1.03 -1.13 -42.41
CA GLY A 521 0.27 -0.11 -41.70
C GLY A 521 -0.68 -0.73 -40.68
N HIS A 522 -0.78 -0.11 -39.50
CA HIS A 522 -1.68 -0.59 -38.44
C HIS A 522 -3.05 0.06 -38.60
N ASP A 523 -3.84 -0.42 -39.54
CA ASP A 523 -5.17 0.09 -39.87
C ASP A 523 -6.23 -1.03 -39.84
N HIS A 524 -7.40 -0.74 -40.41
CA HIS A 524 -8.50 -1.71 -40.52
C HIS A 524 -8.14 -2.91 -41.40
N ALA A 525 -7.28 -2.76 -42.42
CA ALA A 525 -6.88 -3.85 -43.28
C ALA A 525 -6.06 -4.89 -42.52
N LEU A 526 -5.11 -4.45 -41.67
CA LEU A 526 -4.37 -5.37 -40.81
C LEU A 526 -5.30 -6.09 -39.82
N ILE A 527 -6.30 -5.40 -39.26
CA ILE A 527 -7.29 -6.03 -38.37
C ILE A 527 -8.01 -7.19 -39.08
N TYR A 528 -8.52 -6.98 -40.30
CA TYR A 528 -9.16 -8.04 -41.07
C TYR A 528 -8.21 -9.19 -41.38
N GLN A 529 -6.96 -8.91 -41.77
CA GLN A 529 -5.98 -9.96 -42.02
C GLN A 529 -5.69 -10.79 -40.75
N ILE A 530 -5.66 -10.17 -39.56
CA ILE A 530 -5.48 -10.88 -38.28
C ILE A 530 -6.66 -11.80 -37.98
N ILE A 531 -7.89 -11.33 -38.23
CA ILE A 531 -9.12 -12.12 -38.12
C ILE A 531 -9.10 -13.31 -39.08
N ASP A 532 -8.64 -13.09 -40.33
CA ASP A 532 -8.49 -14.12 -41.36
C ASP A 532 -7.32 -15.08 -41.09
N GLY A 533 -6.57 -14.87 -40.00
CA GLY A 533 -5.56 -15.80 -39.52
C GLY A 533 -4.14 -15.47 -39.92
N ILE A 534 -3.85 -14.27 -40.46
CA ILE A 534 -2.47 -13.86 -40.70
C ILE A 534 -1.68 -13.88 -39.39
N ARG A 535 -0.46 -14.40 -39.44
CA ARG A 535 0.49 -14.38 -38.33
C ARG A 535 1.87 -13.98 -38.85
N PRO A 536 2.72 -13.38 -38.02
CA PRO A 536 4.09 -13.10 -38.40
C PRO A 536 4.85 -14.38 -38.80
N ALA A 537 5.71 -14.28 -39.81
CA ALA A 537 6.50 -15.41 -40.28
C ALA A 537 7.46 -15.92 -39.19
N ILE A 538 7.54 -17.24 -39.02
CA ILE A 538 8.45 -17.87 -38.06
C ILE A 538 9.82 -18.01 -38.72
N THR A 539 10.87 -17.55 -38.05
CA THR A 539 12.24 -17.60 -38.56
C THR A 539 12.83 -19.00 -38.47
N GLU A 540 13.76 -19.32 -39.39
CA GLU A 540 14.39 -20.65 -39.52
C GLU A 540 15.20 -21.08 -38.28
N ASP A 541 15.61 -20.14 -37.43
CA ASP A 541 16.31 -20.43 -36.17
C ASP A 541 15.37 -20.76 -35.01
N THR A 542 14.05 -20.72 -35.19
CA THR A 542 13.11 -20.95 -34.09
C THR A 542 13.06 -22.45 -33.73
N PRO A 543 13.32 -22.86 -32.46
CA PRO A 543 13.19 -24.25 -32.03
C PRO A 543 11.76 -24.76 -32.24
N GLU A 544 11.61 -26.00 -32.71
CA GLU A 544 10.29 -26.57 -33.02
C GLU A 544 9.34 -26.58 -31.80
N CYS A 545 9.84 -27.01 -30.64
CA CYS A 545 9.04 -27.01 -29.42
C CYS A 545 8.58 -25.60 -29.01
N TYR A 546 9.40 -24.58 -29.26
CA TYR A 546 9.07 -23.18 -29.03
C TYR A 546 8.00 -22.70 -30.01
N ALA A 547 8.19 -22.97 -31.31
CA ALA A 547 7.23 -22.62 -32.35
C ALA A 547 5.85 -23.25 -32.08
N ASN A 548 5.82 -24.50 -31.62
CA ASN A 548 4.58 -25.20 -31.28
C ASN A 548 3.85 -24.54 -30.10
N LEU A 549 4.55 -24.15 -29.04
CA LEU A 549 3.94 -23.43 -27.92
C LEU A 549 3.44 -22.04 -28.36
N MET A 550 4.27 -21.29 -29.07
CA MET A 550 3.92 -19.96 -29.61
C MET A 550 2.66 -20.04 -30.49
N LYS A 551 2.57 -21.07 -31.34
CA LYS A 551 1.39 -21.33 -32.17
C LYS A 551 0.12 -21.60 -31.38
N ARG A 552 0.23 -22.33 -30.27
CA ARG A 552 -0.91 -22.55 -29.37
C ARG A 552 -1.32 -21.28 -28.65
N CYS A 553 -0.37 -20.42 -28.26
CA CYS A 553 -0.67 -19.15 -27.59
C CYS A 553 -1.46 -18.19 -28.49
N TRP A 554 -1.13 -18.08 -29.78
CA TRP A 554 -1.80 -17.16 -30.71
C TRP A 554 -2.87 -17.81 -31.60
N ASP A 555 -3.39 -18.98 -31.20
CA ASP A 555 -4.46 -19.70 -31.91
C ASP A 555 -5.69 -18.78 -32.05
N ALA A 556 -6.38 -18.87 -33.19
CA ALA A 556 -7.57 -18.07 -33.43
C ALA A 556 -8.71 -18.42 -32.47
N ASP A 557 -8.81 -19.70 -32.05
CA ASP A 557 -9.79 -20.13 -31.06
C ASP A 557 -9.22 -19.95 -29.64
N PRO A 558 -9.75 -19.03 -28.81
CA PRO A 558 -9.27 -18.81 -27.45
C PRO A 558 -9.31 -20.08 -26.58
N LYS A 559 -10.22 -21.03 -26.86
CA LYS A 559 -10.34 -22.28 -26.08
C LYS A 559 -9.20 -23.25 -26.32
N LYS A 560 -8.47 -23.11 -27.43
CA LYS A 560 -7.29 -23.94 -27.75
C LYS A 560 -6.00 -23.38 -27.14
N ARG A 561 -6.04 -22.14 -26.67
CA ARG A 561 -4.88 -21.51 -26.04
C ARG A 561 -4.61 -22.16 -24.68
N PRO A 562 -3.34 -22.38 -24.32
CA PRO A 562 -2.98 -22.86 -23.01
C PRO A 562 -3.32 -21.82 -21.95
N SER A 563 -3.52 -22.25 -20.70
CA SER A 563 -3.51 -21.30 -19.58
C SER A 563 -2.12 -20.69 -19.43
N ILE A 564 -2.02 -19.46 -18.90
CA ILE A 564 -0.70 -18.84 -18.67
C ILE A 564 0.16 -19.65 -17.68
N LYS A 565 -0.48 -20.34 -16.73
CA LYS A 565 0.18 -21.27 -15.82
C LYS A 565 0.86 -22.41 -16.58
N GLU A 566 0.16 -23.01 -17.55
CA GLU A 566 0.74 -24.06 -18.40
C GLU A 566 1.93 -23.50 -19.21
N VAL A 567 1.80 -22.31 -19.78
CA VAL A 567 2.89 -21.64 -20.50
C VAL A 567 4.12 -21.46 -19.60
N ARG A 568 3.93 -20.94 -18.37
CA ARG A 568 5.02 -20.77 -17.39
C ARG A 568 5.67 -22.11 -17.03
N GLU A 569 4.88 -23.16 -16.81
CA GLU A 569 5.39 -24.49 -16.46
C GLU A 569 6.21 -25.10 -17.61
N ILE A 570 5.76 -24.94 -18.86
CA ILE A 570 6.51 -25.39 -20.04
C ILE A 570 7.82 -24.63 -20.16
N LEU A 571 7.79 -23.30 -20.12
CA LEU A 571 8.98 -22.44 -20.18
C LEU A 571 9.98 -22.76 -19.05
N GLY A 572 9.47 -22.96 -17.83
CA GLY A 572 10.26 -23.38 -16.68
C GLY A 572 10.90 -24.76 -16.87
N SER A 573 10.21 -25.69 -17.52
CA SER A 573 10.77 -27.01 -17.84
C SER A 573 11.92 -26.91 -18.84
N TRP A 574 11.84 -26.02 -19.83
CA TRP A 574 12.91 -25.78 -20.78
C TRP A 574 14.11 -25.10 -20.11
N TYR A 575 13.87 -24.06 -19.32
CA TYR A 575 14.94 -23.26 -18.69
C TYR A 575 15.64 -23.98 -17.52
N PHE A 576 14.88 -24.48 -16.54
CA PHE A 576 15.44 -25.04 -15.29
C PHE A 576 15.78 -26.52 -15.39
N ARG A 577 15.05 -27.28 -16.21
CA ARG A 577 15.25 -28.73 -16.36
C ARG A 577 15.95 -29.12 -17.66
N ASN A 578 16.34 -28.13 -18.48
CA ASN A 578 16.97 -28.33 -19.79
C ASN A 578 16.17 -29.29 -20.70
N ARG A 579 14.84 -29.31 -20.58
CA ARG A 579 14.01 -30.14 -21.47
C ARG A 579 14.13 -29.60 -22.90
N ASN A 580 14.27 -30.51 -23.87
CA ASN A 580 14.48 -30.19 -25.29
C ASN A 580 15.76 -29.39 -25.59
N ILE A 581 16.78 -29.42 -24.70
CA ILE A 581 18.02 -28.63 -24.86
C ILE A 581 18.71 -28.84 -26.22
N GLY A 582 18.62 -30.04 -26.80
CA GLY A 582 19.14 -30.31 -28.15
C GLY A 582 18.56 -29.40 -29.22
N GLN A 583 17.23 -29.19 -29.22
CA GLN A 583 16.57 -28.29 -30.17
C GLN A 583 17.01 -26.83 -29.98
N PHE A 584 17.15 -26.39 -28.72
CA PHE A 584 17.59 -25.03 -28.42
C PHE A 584 19.05 -24.77 -28.81
N ASN A 585 19.92 -25.76 -28.63
CA ASN A 585 21.32 -25.65 -29.04
C ASN A 585 21.46 -25.62 -30.57
N GLU A 586 20.71 -26.45 -31.31
CA GLU A 586 20.69 -26.41 -32.78
C GLU A 586 20.15 -25.08 -33.31
N ALA A 587 19.06 -24.59 -32.72
CA ALA A 587 18.51 -23.28 -32.99
C ALA A 587 19.51 -22.14 -32.75
N GLU A 588 20.31 -22.21 -31.68
CA GLU A 588 21.32 -21.19 -31.38
C GLU A 588 22.45 -21.14 -32.41
N LEU A 589 22.86 -22.31 -32.95
CA LEU A 589 23.83 -22.37 -34.05
C LEU A 589 23.27 -21.67 -35.30
N LYS A 590 22.04 -22.00 -35.71
CA LYS A 590 21.36 -21.34 -36.84
C LYS A 590 21.18 -19.84 -36.60
N ARG A 591 20.75 -19.43 -35.41
CA ARG A 591 20.59 -18.02 -35.01
C ARG A 591 21.90 -17.26 -35.20
N THR A 592 23.02 -17.83 -34.75
CA THR A 592 24.36 -17.23 -34.87
C THR A 592 24.75 -17.03 -36.33
N GLU A 593 24.47 -18.00 -37.20
CA GLU A 593 24.71 -17.88 -38.65
C GLU A 593 23.85 -16.79 -39.30
N LEU A 594 22.56 -16.72 -38.95
CA LEU A 594 21.64 -15.69 -39.47
C LEU A 594 22.02 -14.28 -39.00
N ILE A 595 22.49 -14.12 -37.76
CA ILE A 595 22.99 -12.83 -37.26
C ILE A 595 24.28 -12.43 -37.98
N LYS A 596 25.25 -13.35 -38.14
CA LYS A 596 26.50 -13.09 -38.88
C LYS A 596 26.24 -12.70 -40.34
N SER A 597 25.24 -13.32 -40.96
CA SER A 597 24.81 -13.00 -42.32
C SER A 597 23.87 -11.80 -42.42
N LYS A 598 23.60 -11.09 -41.30
CA LYS A 598 22.72 -9.91 -41.22
C LYS A 598 21.29 -10.16 -41.70
N LYS A 599 20.81 -11.40 -41.61
CA LYS A 599 19.44 -11.79 -41.97
C LYS A 599 18.47 -11.76 -40.78
N LEU A 600 18.99 -11.66 -39.56
CA LEU A 600 18.19 -11.69 -38.33
C LEU A 600 18.62 -10.57 -37.38
N GLY A 601 17.62 -9.86 -36.85
CA GLY A 601 17.80 -8.85 -35.80
C GLY A 601 17.19 -7.48 -36.14
N PRO A 602 16.91 -6.65 -35.12
CA PRO A 602 16.19 -5.38 -35.28
C PRO A 602 16.89 -4.33 -36.13
N LYS A 603 18.21 -4.47 -36.32
CA LYS A 603 19.06 -3.54 -37.08
C LYS A 603 19.04 -3.80 -38.59
N PHE A 604 18.52 -4.94 -39.04
CA PHE A 604 18.60 -5.38 -40.43
C PHE A 604 17.24 -5.43 -41.14
N ILE A 605 16.18 -4.93 -40.51
CA ILE A 605 14.88 -4.77 -41.15
C ILE A 605 14.83 -3.41 -41.84
N GLU A 606 14.89 -3.43 -43.18
CA GLU A 606 14.83 -2.24 -44.03
C GLU A 606 13.40 -1.70 -44.24
N ASN A 607 12.36 -2.51 -43.98
CA ASN A 607 10.99 -2.23 -44.39
C ASN A 607 10.07 -1.92 -43.20
N ARG A 608 10.33 -0.87 -42.42
CA ARG A 608 9.36 -0.42 -41.40
C ARG A 608 8.31 0.49 -42.06
N HIS A 609 7.04 0.17 -41.88
CA HIS A 609 5.96 1.01 -42.38
C HIS A 609 5.79 2.24 -41.48
N SER A 610 5.67 3.43 -42.06
CA SER A 610 5.53 4.68 -41.29
C SER A 610 4.24 4.73 -40.46
N GLU A 611 3.21 4.00 -40.89
CA GLU A 611 1.91 3.91 -40.20
C GLU A 611 1.83 2.70 -39.23
N ALA A 612 2.93 2.00 -38.97
CA ALA A 612 2.99 0.96 -37.94
C ALA A 612 3.08 1.62 -36.55
N ILE A 613 2.05 1.45 -35.72
CA ILE A 613 1.89 2.15 -34.44
C ILE A 613 1.86 1.15 -33.28
N TYR A 614 2.81 1.31 -32.35
CA TYR A 614 3.03 0.41 -31.21
C TYR A 614 2.72 1.05 -29.86
N THR A 615 2.06 2.20 -29.86
CA THR A 615 1.51 2.84 -28.67
C THR A 615 0.03 2.51 -28.56
N SER A 616 -0.41 2.11 -27.37
CA SER A 616 -1.81 1.79 -27.10
C SER A 616 -2.71 3.00 -27.40
N ARG A 617 -3.80 2.76 -28.13
CA ARG A 617 -4.76 3.78 -28.54
C ARG A 617 -6.18 3.20 -28.63
N SER A 618 -7.18 4.07 -28.62
CA SER A 618 -8.55 3.70 -28.98
C SER A 618 -8.62 3.22 -30.43
N LEU A 619 -9.33 2.12 -30.65
CA LEU A 619 -9.56 1.52 -31.96
C LEU A 619 -11.00 1.70 -32.45
N GLN A 620 -11.83 2.44 -31.73
CA GLN A 620 -13.25 2.61 -32.06
C GLN A 620 -13.46 3.17 -33.48
N GLY A 621 -12.66 4.16 -33.88
CA GLY A 621 -12.72 4.76 -35.22
C GLY A 621 -12.32 3.83 -36.36
N TYR A 622 -11.52 2.80 -36.10
CA TYR A 622 -11.14 1.79 -37.09
C TYR A 622 -12.23 0.74 -37.26
N ILE A 623 -12.89 0.38 -36.15
CA ILE A 623 -13.94 -0.62 -36.12
C ILE A 623 -15.23 -0.09 -36.76
N THR A 624 -15.62 1.16 -36.50
CA THR A 624 -16.79 1.77 -37.14
C THR A 624 -16.64 1.85 -38.66
N LYS A 625 -15.46 2.25 -39.17
CA LYS A 625 -15.17 2.27 -40.62
C LYS A 625 -15.13 0.86 -41.22
N ALA A 626 -14.63 -0.13 -40.48
CA ALA A 626 -14.66 -1.52 -40.90
C ALA A 626 -16.11 -2.01 -41.10
N TYR A 627 -17.01 -1.72 -40.16
CA TYR A 627 -18.44 -2.08 -40.30
C TYR A 627 -19.16 -1.33 -41.43
N GLU A 628 -18.79 -0.08 -41.73
CA GLU A 628 -19.36 0.68 -42.84
C GLU A 628 -18.95 0.13 -44.22
N LEU A 629 -17.71 -0.40 -44.35
CA LEU A 629 -17.22 -1.02 -45.58
C LEU A 629 -17.88 -2.38 -45.86
N ASP A 630 -18.22 -3.14 -44.81
CA ASP A 630 -18.86 -4.45 -44.91
C ASP A 630 -20.34 -4.35 -45.37
N ILE A 631 -21.04 -3.27 -45.01
CA ILE A 631 -22.43 -3.01 -45.47
C ILE A 631 -22.52 -2.84 -46.99
N ASN A 632 -21.46 -2.35 -47.64
CA ASN A 632 -21.45 -2.06 -49.07
C ASN A 632 -21.12 -3.27 -49.96
N ASN A 633 -20.71 -4.42 -49.38
CA ASN A 633 -20.18 -5.57 -50.15
C ASN A 633 -20.92 -6.91 -49.97
N ILE A 634 -22.10 -6.96 -49.31
CA ILE A 634 -22.81 -8.23 -49.08
C ILE A 634 -24.07 -8.36 -49.97
N PRO A 635 -24.20 -9.43 -50.79
CA PRO A 635 -25.48 -9.86 -51.36
C PRO A 635 -26.41 -10.39 -50.25
N ARG A 636 -27.61 -9.82 -50.11
CA ARG A 636 -28.67 -10.31 -49.20
C ARG A 636 -28.94 -11.81 -49.48
N PRO A 637 -28.99 -12.73 -48.49
CA PRO A 637 -29.81 -12.55 -47.29
C PRO A 637 -29.30 -13.30 -46.02
N ILE A 638 -28.67 -12.62 -45.06
CA ILE A 638 -28.79 -12.95 -43.62
C ILE A 638 -28.77 -11.63 -42.85
N THR A 639 -29.82 -10.83 -43.06
CA THR A 639 -29.96 -9.53 -42.41
C THR A 639 -31.40 -9.35 -41.96
N SER A 640 -31.77 -9.91 -40.82
CA SER A 640 -33.04 -9.54 -40.18
C SER A 640 -32.99 -9.46 -38.66
N ASN A 641 -32.06 -10.14 -37.97
CA ASN A 641 -32.09 -10.20 -36.50
C ASN A 641 -31.02 -9.39 -35.75
N ILE A 642 -29.90 -9.00 -36.40
CA ILE A 642 -28.83 -8.21 -35.74
C ILE A 642 -28.94 -6.71 -36.05
N ILE A 643 -29.48 -6.33 -37.21
CA ILE A 643 -29.50 -4.93 -37.68
C ILE A 643 -30.68 -4.14 -37.08
N THR A 644 -31.82 -4.78 -36.81
CA THR A 644 -33.04 -4.13 -36.28
C THR A 644 -32.94 -3.75 -34.81
N SER A 645 -32.11 -4.43 -34.01
CA SER A 645 -31.91 -4.09 -32.59
C SER A 645 -30.91 -2.96 -32.37
N ARG A 646 -29.95 -2.76 -33.28
CA ARG A 646 -28.94 -1.69 -33.20
C ARG A 646 -29.34 -0.40 -33.92
N LYS A 647 -30.05 -0.44 -35.06
CA LYS A 647 -30.55 0.79 -35.74
C LYS A 647 -31.51 1.60 -34.86
N ARG A 648 -32.43 0.94 -34.14
CA ARG A 648 -33.35 1.62 -33.22
C ARG A 648 -32.66 2.39 -32.08
N LYS A 649 -31.44 2.00 -31.70
CA LYS A 649 -30.72 2.63 -30.58
C LYS A 649 -29.77 3.75 -30.99
N ILE A 650 -29.32 3.77 -32.24
CA ILE A 650 -28.50 4.89 -32.76
C ILE A 650 -29.38 6.13 -33.00
N GLU A 651 -30.63 5.93 -33.46
CA GLU A 651 -31.62 7.01 -33.58
C GLU A 651 -32.01 7.57 -32.20
N GLU A 652 -32.19 6.73 -31.17
CA GLU A 652 -32.47 7.19 -29.79
C GLU A 652 -31.31 7.98 -29.14
N SER A 653 -30.06 7.74 -29.54
CA SER A 653 -28.90 8.51 -29.06
C SER A 653 -28.65 9.83 -29.80
N ALA A 654 -29.28 10.03 -30.97
CA ALA A 654 -29.16 11.26 -31.75
C ALA A 654 -30.20 12.33 -31.37
N ASP A 655 -31.28 11.95 -30.68
CA ASP A 655 -32.37 12.86 -30.29
C ASP A 655 -32.17 13.59 -28.94
N VAL A 656 -30.97 13.56 -28.35
CA VAL A 656 -30.69 14.25 -27.06
C VAL A 656 -30.01 15.63 -27.23
N GLU A 657 -29.63 16.02 -28.44
CA GLU A 657 -29.11 17.36 -28.73
C GLU A 657 -30.05 18.15 -29.64
N ASN A 658 -31.17 18.63 -29.09
CA ASN A 658 -31.86 19.83 -29.59
C ASN A 658 -32.91 20.30 -28.58
N HIS A 659 -32.46 21.03 -27.57
CA HIS A 659 -33.35 21.98 -26.90
C HIS A 659 -32.63 23.30 -26.68
N ASP A 660 -32.89 24.24 -27.59
CA ASP A 660 -32.84 25.65 -27.24
C ASP A 660 -34.02 26.43 -27.85
N ASN A 661 -34.64 27.23 -26.98
CA ASN A 661 -35.53 28.38 -27.19
C ASN A 661 -36.69 28.32 -28.20
N SER A 662 -37.92 28.34 -27.66
CA SER A 662 -38.89 29.42 -27.98
C SER A 662 -40.06 29.43 -26.98
N GLY A 663 -40.32 30.61 -26.40
CA GLY A 663 -41.31 30.80 -25.35
C GLY A 663 -42.76 30.90 -25.85
N LYS A 664 -43.69 30.89 -24.89
CA LYS A 664 -44.93 31.68 -24.91
C LYS A 664 -45.65 31.65 -23.57
N HIS A 665 -45.85 32.86 -23.04
CA HIS A 665 -46.84 33.33 -22.08
C HIS A 665 -47.94 32.37 -21.61
N ILE A 666 -48.08 32.20 -20.29
CA ILE A 666 -49.37 31.97 -19.63
C ILE A 666 -49.50 32.85 -18.39
N LYS A 667 -50.69 33.45 -18.28
CA LYS A 667 -51.15 34.52 -17.39
C LYS A 667 -51.09 34.17 -15.90
N ILE A 668 -50.70 35.19 -15.12
CA ILE A 668 -50.94 35.29 -13.67
C ILE A 668 -52.41 35.65 -13.46
N ASN A 669 -53.12 34.89 -12.62
CA ASN A 669 -54.34 35.35 -11.96
C ASN A 669 -54.17 35.28 -10.45
N ARG A 670 -54.39 36.42 -9.79
CA ARG A 670 -54.47 36.62 -8.34
C ARG A 670 -55.86 36.21 -7.81
N ASN A 671 -55.88 36.00 -6.49
CA ASN A 671 -56.99 36.02 -5.51
C ASN A 671 -57.17 34.65 -4.85
N SER A 672 -57.40 34.50 -3.55
CA SER A 672 -57.36 35.35 -2.34
C SER A 672 -57.84 34.43 -1.19
N SER A 673 -57.46 34.72 0.07
CA SER A 673 -58.17 34.35 1.33
C SER A 673 -58.43 32.85 1.59
N LEU A 674 -57.90 32.24 2.65
CA LEU A 674 -58.01 32.55 4.08
C LEU A 674 -56.86 31.90 4.86
#